data_AF-A0A4R0RB66-F1
#
_entry.id   AF-A0A4R0RB66-F1
#
_cell.length_a   1.000
_cell.length_b   1.000
_cell.length_c   1.000
_cell.angle_alpha   90.00
_cell.angle_beta   90.00
_cell.angle_gamma   90.00
#
_symmetry.space_group_name_H-M   'P 1'
#
loop_
_entity.id
_entity.type
_entity.pdbx_description
1 polymer ?
#
loop_
_entity_poly.entity_id
_entity_poly.type
_entity_poly.pdbx_seq_one_letter_code
_entity_poly.pdbx_strand_id
1 'polypeptide(L)'
;MGDLILWTASAIVVILSLWIISHHGNARRQNPRGLSLPPGPPKRLLVGSLSHIPNGGYEWLKFGRLAKIYGDLVYFSGLGNSILSINSYNVANDLLNKKGSIYSDRPRLPKTKELDGWDWSLVVKSYSEGFAEHRKLVQQCFQQSTVTDLYHHIIVREAKVLLKNLLSRPDDFAKHLRTMTGATIMMVAYGHETDPDGDEFVQMAEDLRDMADAFPGSHIVDMLPFCQTFARKAVVLRHLSKRMRKTPYEQVKRRLAAGTAIPSLVSRLIEEDIKPSSNLSEDELIEDVGGVIYSAGADTIITALLDFFLAMMLYPSVQARAQQELDKVIGRDRLPEFSDRADLPYISAIVKETLRWKAIAPLGVAHCTSEPDEYNGHFIPKSTTVIANIWEILHDESDYVDPDTFNPDRFLSEKPEPDPARAAFGFGRRICPGRFFADDSLFLAIASVLHAFRITCPTDEHGRPVDPKVEWGSGLTARRQALPLPNTVIRFWHSSRNITGGKPVYRNSLLNMSHSRPTHQPSAIHAIWSKRQSSRRSKHRDESRAPYQNTSTQEATLLNAAGQYWLRKQEFFKRKNYILKPKLDCERIRRWKGIPLDASVGLLDFDNYSDPEEIESLQRMVVAYCPFMQRDVRIRRLRTGSEELQTLLRLSNFDLEVPSPCPAILAMFEDDESRSTTFVVMPFYHILRQPLDPGCLGIIDYGQLLLEIRCIANSISVLHYYDVRNM
;
A
#
# COMPACT_ATOMS: atom_id res chain seq x y z
N MET A 1 -38.66 8.88 -34.77
CA MET A 1 -38.28 8.09 -33.58
C MET A 1 -38.47 6.59 -33.76
N GLY A 2 -39.64 6.10 -34.21
CA GLY A 2 -39.89 4.65 -34.39
C GLY A 2 -38.89 3.94 -35.30
N ASP A 3 -38.55 4.53 -36.45
CA ASP A 3 -37.58 3.92 -37.37
C ASP A 3 -36.17 3.87 -36.80
N LEU A 4 -35.72 4.92 -36.10
CA LEU A 4 -34.39 4.94 -35.47
C LEU A 4 -34.25 3.84 -34.40
N ILE A 5 -35.31 3.59 -33.63
CA ILE A 5 -35.36 2.50 -32.64
C ILE A 5 -35.34 1.13 -33.34
N LEU A 6 -36.05 0.99 -34.46
CA LEU A 6 -36.07 -0.26 -35.23
C LEU A 6 -34.70 -0.57 -35.89
N TRP A 7 -34.04 0.46 -36.45
CA TRP A 7 -32.70 0.35 -37.05
C TRP A 7 -31.64 0.05 -36.00
N THR A 8 -31.69 0.69 -34.83
CA THR A 8 -30.76 0.41 -33.72
C THR A 8 -30.96 -0.98 -33.14
N ALA A 9 -32.21 -1.41 -32.91
CA ALA A 9 -32.51 -2.78 -32.47
C ALA A 9 -32.03 -3.83 -33.49
N SER A 10 -32.28 -3.60 -34.78
CA SER A 10 -31.82 -4.49 -35.85
C SER A 10 -30.29 -4.56 -35.94
N ALA A 11 -29.61 -3.41 -35.81
CA ALA A 11 -28.15 -3.36 -35.78
C ALA A 11 -27.57 -4.12 -34.58
N ILE A 12 -28.17 -3.98 -33.39
CA ILE A 12 -27.77 -4.73 -32.18
C ILE A 12 -27.93 -6.23 -32.40
N VAL A 13 -29.06 -6.67 -32.97
CA VAL A 13 -29.30 -8.09 -33.27
C VAL A 13 -28.29 -8.64 -34.26
N VAL A 14 -27.98 -7.90 -35.33
CA VAL A 14 -26.96 -8.31 -36.32
C VAL A 14 -25.57 -8.39 -35.68
N ILE A 15 -25.18 -7.39 -34.87
CA ILE A 15 -23.89 -7.39 -34.17
C ILE A 15 -23.79 -8.56 -33.19
N LEU A 16 -24.85 -8.82 -32.41
CA LEU A 16 -24.90 -9.97 -31.49
C LEU A 16 -24.84 -11.30 -32.25
N SER A 17 -25.54 -11.41 -33.38
CA SER A 17 -25.54 -12.62 -34.20
C SER A 17 -24.16 -12.89 -34.82
N LEU A 18 -23.52 -11.86 -35.38
CA LEU A 18 -22.16 -11.96 -35.91
C LEU A 18 -21.15 -12.28 -34.81
N TRP A 19 -21.31 -11.70 -33.62
CA TRP A 19 -20.47 -12.01 -32.46
C TRP A 19 -20.64 -13.46 -32.02
N ILE A 20 -21.87 -13.97 -31.94
CA ILE A 20 -22.16 -15.38 -31.60
C ILE A 20 -21.54 -16.33 -32.64
N ILE A 21 -21.73 -16.06 -33.94
CA ILE A 21 -21.18 -16.87 -35.04
C ILE A 21 -19.65 -16.88 -34.99
N SER A 22 -19.03 -15.71 -34.83
CA SER A 22 -17.57 -15.58 -34.70
C SER A 22 -17.05 -16.32 -33.46
N HIS A 23 -17.74 -16.19 -32.32
CA HIS A 23 -17.38 -16.83 -31.07
C HIS A 23 -17.49 -18.36 -31.16
N HIS A 24 -18.58 -18.89 -31.71
CA HIS A 24 -18.75 -20.33 -31.92
C HIS A 24 -17.80 -20.89 -32.98
N GLY A 25 -17.54 -20.14 -34.06
CA GLY A 25 -16.56 -20.50 -35.07
C GLY A 25 -15.15 -20.59 -34.49
N ASN A 26 -14.74 -19.61 -33.68
CA ASN A 26 -13.44 -19.62 -32.99
C ASN A 26 -13.37 -20.73 -31.94
N ALA A 27 -14.43 -20.96 -31.16
CA ALA A 27 -14.47 -22.04 -30.17
C ALA A 27 -14.29 -23.42 -30.82
N ARG A 28 -14.96 -23.70 -31.95
CA ARG A 28 -14.79 -24.95 -32.71
C ARG A 28 -13.41 -25.09 -33.32
N ARG A 29 -12.82 -23.99 -33.82
CA ARG A 29 -11.44 -23.98 -34.35
C ARG A 29 -10.42 -24.32 -33.28
N GLN A 30 -10.61 -23.82 -32.06
CA GLN A 30 -9.70 -24.09 -30.95
C GLN A 30 -9.88 -25.49 -30.36
N ASN A 31 -11.11 -26.04 -30.36
CA ASN A 31 -11.42 -27.37 -29.80
C ASN A 31 -11.95 -28.34 -30.89
N PRO A 32 -11.10 -28.81 -31.80
CA PRO A 32 -11.53 -29.68 -32.90
C PRO A 32 -12.04 -31.05 -32.43
N ARG A 33 -11.58 -31.52 -31.26
CA ARG A 33 -11.99 -32.80 -30.66
C ARG A 33 -13.30 -32.72 -29.87
N GLY A 34 -13.85 -31.52 -29.66
CA GLY A 34 -15.10 -31.34 -28.92
C GLY A 34 -15.02 -31.76 -27.45
N LEU A 35 -13.84 -31.70 -26.84
CA LEU A 35 -13.65 -32.03 -25.43
C LEU A 35 -14.39 -31.06 -24.52
N SER A 36 -14.78 -31.51 -23.33
CA SER A 36 -15.46 -30.65 -22.35
C SER A 36 -14.50 -29.61 -21.78
N LEU A 37 -15.02 -28.44 -21.43
CA LEU A 37 -14.27 -27.47 -20.60
C LEU A 37 -14.12 -28.04 -19.18
N PRO A 38 -13.14 -27.57 -18.38
CA PRO A 38 -13.03 -27.99 -16.99
C PRO A 38 -14.30 -27.63 -16.20
N PRO A 39 -14.56 -28.32 -15.08
CA PRO A 39 -15.77 -28.12 -14.29
C PRO A 39 -15.83 -26.72 -13.66
N GLY A 40 -17.03 -26.24 -13.37
CA GLY A 40 -17.21 -24.93 -12.72
C GLY A 40 -18.68 -24.53 -12.55
N PRO A 41 -18.93 -23.33 -12.01
CA PRO A 41 -20.27 -22.85 -11.70
C PRO A 41 -21.21 -22.79 -12.91
N PRO A 42 -22.53 -22.92 -12.71
CA PRO A 42 -23.51 -22.87 -13.78
C PRO A 42 -23.46 -21.52 -14.51
N LYS A 43 -23.62 -21.58 -15.84
CA LYS A 43 -23.55 -20.41 -16.71
C LYS A 43 -24.91 -19.74 -16.80
N ARG A 44 -24.96 -18.43 -16.54
CA ARG A 44 -26.12 -17.57 -16.84
C ARG A 44 -26.07 -17.07 -18.28
N LEU A 45 -27.23 -16.69 -18.83
CA LEU A 45 -27.31 -16.12 -20.17
C LEU A 45 -26.46 -14.84 -20.26
N LEU A 46 -25.68 -14.68 -21.34
CA LEU A 46 -24.73 -13.58 -21.63
C LEU A 46 -23.50 -13.50 -20.70
N VAL A 47 -23.70 -13.38 -19.38
CA VAL A 47 -22.62 -13.18 -18.40
C VAL A 47 -21.87 -14.49 -18.08
N GLY A 48 -22.45 -15.64 -18.45
CA GLY A 48 -21.86 -16.94 -18.19
C GLY A 48 -21.70 -17.20 -16.69
N SER A 49 -20.56 -17.72 -16.26
CA SER A 49 -20.26 -17.98 -14.84
C SER A 49 -19.44 -16.86 -14.18
N LEU A 50 -19.16 -15.74 -14.86
CA LEU A 50 -18.32 -14.66 -14.33
C LEU A 50 -18.86 -14.03 -13.03
N SER A 51 -20.18 -14.00 -12.84
CA SER A 51 -20.80 -13.49 -11.61
C SER A 51 -20.47 -14.31 -10.36
N HIS A 52 -19.95 -15.52 -10.52
CA HIS A 52 -19.53 -16.39 -9.43
C HIS A 52 -18.06 -16.23 -9.07
N ILE A 53 -17.31 -15.38 -9.79
CA ILE A 53 -15.92 -15.10 -9.47
C ILE A 53 -15.86 -14.42 -8.10
N PRO A 54 -15.11 -14.99 -7.15
CA PRO A 54 -14.90 -14.36 -5.85
C PRO A 54 -14.37 -12.93 -5.94
N ASN A 55 -14.98 -12.02 -5.16
CA ASN A 55 -14.52 -10.65 -4.98
C ASN A 55 -14.81 -10.17 -3.55
N GLY A 56 -14.26 -9.02 -3.15
CA GLY A 56 -14.58 -8.36 -1.88
C GLY A 56 -13.92 -9.00 -0.66
N GLY A 57 -12.63 -9.30 -0.76
CA GLY A 57 -11.78 -9.85 0.32
C GLY A 57 -11.90 -11.36 0.46
N TYR A 58 -10.88 -11.99 1.06
CA TYR A 58 -10.81 -13.43 1.29
C TYR A 58 -11.06 -14.27 0.01
N GLU A 59 -10.65 -13.76 -1.14
CA GLU A 59 -10.94 -14.37 -2.44
C GLU A 59 -10.37 -15.80 -2.52
N TRP A 60 -9.20 -16.05 -1.96
CA TRP A 60 -8.58 -17.38 -1.93
C TRP A 60 -9.41 -18.42 -1.16
N LEU A 61 -10.02 -18.04 -0.03
CA LEU A 61 -10.94 -18.92 0.71
C LEU A 61 -12.21 -19.19 -0.11
N LYS A 62 -12.72 -18.17 -0.79
CA LYS A 62 -13.89 -18.29 -1.67
C LYS A 62 -13.58 -19.21 -2.87
N PHE A 63 -12.39 -19.12 -3.47
CA PHE A 63 -11.93 -20.06 -4.50
C PHE A 63 -11.76 -21.47 -3.94
N GLY A 64 -11.18 -21.63 -2.76
CA GLY A 64 -11.04 -22.92 -2.07
C GLY A 64 -12.39 -23.60 -1.81
N ARG A 65 -13.41 -22.84 -1.40
CA ARG A 65 -14.79 -23.36 -1.26
C ARG A 65 -15.36 -23.88 -2.59
N LEU A 66 -15.06 -23.23 -3.71
CA LEU A 66 -15.46 -23.72 -5.03
C LEU A 66 -14.65 -24.97 -5.43
N ALA A 67 -13.37 -25.04 -5.06
CA ALA A 67 -12.54 -26.21 -5.28
C ALA A 67 -13.10 -27.45 -4.58
N LYS A 68 -13.61 -27.30 -3.35
CA LYS A 68 -14.31 -28.39 -2.62
C LYS A 68 -15.56 -28.93 -3.35
N ILE A 69 -16.16 -28.15 -4.24
CA ILE A 69 -17.36 -28.53 -5.01
C ILE A 69 -16.98 -29.11 -6.39
N TYR A 70 -16.05 -28.46 -7.09
CA TYR A 70 -15.73 -28.74 -8.50
C TYR A 70 -14.41 -29.50 -8.71
N GLY A 71 -13.61 -29.68 -7.66
CA GLY A 71 -12.29 -30.30 -7.69
C GLY A 71 -11.15 -29.30 -7.91
N ASP A 72 -9.98 -29.85 -8.23
CA ASP A 72 -8.71 -29.11 -8.35
C ASP A 72 -8.73 -28.00 -9.41
N LEU A 73 -9.58 -28.15 -10.44
CA LEU A 73 -9.76 -27.20 -11.53
C LEU A 73 -11.15 -26.57 -11.43
N VAL A 74 -11.22 -25.24 -11.30
CA VAL A 74 -12.49 -24.50 -11.32
C VAL A 74 -12.48 -23.50 -12.47
N TYR A 75 -13.40 -23.66 -13.40
CA TYR A 75 -13.45 -22.89 -14.64
C TYR A 75 -14.61 -21.90 -14.71
N PHE A 76 -14.30 -20.68 -15.12
CA PHE A 76 -15.26 -19.60 -15.31
C PHE A 76 -15.20 -19.12 -16.75
N SER A 77 -16.36 -18.85 -17.35
CA SER A 77 -16.44 -18.32 -18.71
C SER A 77 -17.63 -17.40 -18.88
N GLY A 78 -17.46 -16.31 -19.62
CA GLY A 78 -18.54 -15.41 -20.00
C GLY A 78 -17.99 -14.15 -20.66
N LEU A 79 -18.80 -13.45 -21.47
CA LEU A 79 -18.40 -12.20 -22.14
C LEU A 79 -17.05 -12.27 -22.89
N GLY A 80 -16.71 -13.44 -23.45
CA GLY A 80 -15.42 -13.68 -24.13
C GLY A 80 -14.21 -13.93 -23.22
N ASN A 81 -14.38 -13.91 -21.90
CA ASN A 81 -13.33 -14.18 -20.92
C ASN A 81 -13.38 -15.64 -20.45
N SER A 82 -12.20 -16.21 -20.19
CA SER A 82 -12.01 -17.56 -19.65
C SER A 82 -11.01 -17.51 -18.50
N ILE A 83 -11.40 -18.03 -17.33
CA ILE A 83 -10.57 -18.06 -16.12
C ILE A 83 -10.55 -19.48 -15.57
N LEU A 84 -9.37 -19.96 -15.18
CA LEU A 84 -9.14 -21.26 -14.58
C LEU A 84 -8.46 -21.08 -13.22
N SER A 85 -9.10 -21.50 -12.14
CA SER A 85 -8.49 -21.62 -10.82
C SER A 85 -7.90 -23.01 -10.66
N ILE A 86 -6.63 -23.08 -10.24
CA ILE A 86 -5.90 -24.29 -9.88
C ILE A 86 -5.77 -24.33 -8.36
N ASN A 87 -6.16 -25.45 -7.74
CA ASN A 87 -6.27 -25.55 -6.28
C ASN A 87 -5.46 -26.69 -5.65
N SER A 88 -4.73 -27.50 -6.44
CA SER A 88 -3.83 -28.54 -5.93
C SER A 88 -2.40 -28.36 -6.46
N TYR A 89 -1.42 -28.82 -5.66
CA TYR A 89 0.00 -28.71 -6.02
C TYR A 89 0.32 -29.47 -7.31
N ASN A 90 -0.23 -30.68 -7.46
CA ASN A 90 0.07 -31.55 -8.60
C ASN A 90 -0.37 -30.91 -9.93
N VAL A 91 -1.57 -30.34 -9.97
CA VAL A 91 -2.07 -29.63 -11.15
C VAL A 91 -1.26 -28.37 -11.42
N ALA A 92 -0.92 -27.59 -10.38
CA ALA A 92 -0.09 -26.40 -10.54
C ALA A 92 1.31 -26.76 -11.08
N ASN A 93 1.90 -27.84 -10.59
CA ASN A 93 3.18 -28.34 -11.07
C ASN A 93 3.11 -28.83 -12.52
N ASP A 94 2.08 -29.58 -12.89
CA ASP A 94 1.92 -30.06 -14.27
C ASP A 94 1.74 -28.91 -15.26
N LEU A 95 0.88 -27.95 -14.95
CA LEU A 95 0.54 -26.86 -15.87
C LEU A 95 1.57 -25.73 -15.84
N LEU A 96 1.92 -25.23 -14.67
CA LEU A 96 2.74 -24.02 -14.53
C LEU A 96 4.24 -24.31 -14.53
N ASN A 97 4.69 -25.48 -14.03
CA ASN A 97 6.10 -25.89 -14.12
C ASN A 97 6.37 -26.65 -15.42
N LYS A 98 5.79 -27.85 -15.58
CA LYS A 98 6.15 -28.75 -16.69
C LYS A 98 5.71 -28.20 -18.05
N LYS A 99 4.51 -27.62 -18.14
CA LYS A 99 4.00 -26.95 -19.36
C LYS A 99 4.25 -25.43 -19.36
N GLY A 100 5.35 -24.97 -18.75
CA GLY A 100 5.66 -23.54 -18.64
C GLY A 100 5.75 -22.78 -19.97
N SER A 101 5.94 -23.43 -21.12
CA SER A 101 5.83 -22.76 -22.44
C SER A 101 4.43 -22.28 -22.80
N ILE A 102 3.41 -22.94 -22.27
CA ILE A 102 2.01 -22.65 -22.52
C ILE A 102 1.48 -21.68 -21.47
N TYR A 103 1.84 -21.93 -20.19
CA TYR A 103 1.20 -21.28 -19.05
C TYR A 103 2.00 -20.10 -18.45
N SER A 104 3.10 -19.65 -19.06
CA SER A 104 3.91 -18.54 -18.49
C SER A 104 3.57 -17.15 -19.00
N ASP A 105 2.54 -17.00 -19.83
CA ASP A 105 2.11 -15.68 -20.29
C ASP A 105 1.33 -14.93 -19.19
N ARG A 106 0.98 -13.67 -19.45
CA ARG A 106 0.19 -12.81 -18.56
C ARG A 106 -1.07 -12.32 -19.28
N PRO A 107 -2.20 -12.22 -18.56
CA PRO A 107 -3.41 -11.65 -19.13
C PRO A 107 -3.18 -10.19 -19.57
N ARG A 108 -4.05 -9.69 -20.45
CA ARG A 108 -3.91 -8.35 -21.04
C ARG A 108 -3.95 -7.24 -19.98
N LEU A 109 -4.81 -7.38 -18.97
CA LEU A 109 -5.01 -6.43 -17.86
C LEU A 109 -5.08 -4.95 -18.30
N PRO A 110 -6.07 -4.54 -19.11
CA PRO A 110 -6.23 -3.15 -19.56
C PRO A 110 -6.14 -2.11 -18.44
N LYS A 111 -6.73 -2.37 -17.26
CA LYS A 111 -6.68 -1.42 -16.15
C LYS A 111 -5.25 -1.25 -15.63
N THR A 112 -4.60 -2.34 -15.24
CA THR A 112 -3.26 -2.30 -14.62
C THR A 112 -2.15 -1.94 -15.62
N LYS A 113 -2.13 -2.59 -16.79
CA LYS A 113 -1.05 -2.40 -17.77
C LYS A 113 -1.21 -1.12 -18.58
N GLU A 114 -2.39 -0.91 -19.17
CA GLU A 114 -2.59 0.18 -20.13
C GLU A 114 -2.94 1.49 -19.42
N LEU A 115 -3.93 1.48 -18.52
CA LEU A 115 -4.42 2.69 -17.89
C LEU A 115 -3.51 3.13 -16.74
N ASP A 116 -3.19 2.25 -15.79
CA ASP A 116 -2.33 2.56 -14.63
C ASP A 116 -0.83 2.61 -14.98
N GLY A 117 -0.46 2.21 -16.20
CA GLY A 117 0.91 2.33 -16.71
C GLY A 117 1.93 1.41 -16.05
N TRP A 118 1.58 0.15 -15.80
CA TRP A 118 2.48 -0.89 -15.26
C TRP A 118 3.01 -1.86 -16.33
N ASP A 119 2.84 -1.55 -17.61
CA ASP A 119 3.30 -2.38 -18.75
C ASP A 119 4.81 -2.64 -18.77
N TRP A 120 5.58 -1.82 -18.08
CA TRP A 120 7.02 -1.98 -17.87
C TRP A 120 7.37 -3.09 -16.85
N SER A 121 6.50 -3.35 -15.87
CA SER A 121 6.80 -4.26 -14.76
C SER A 121 6.87 -5.72 -15.18
N LEU A 122 7.99 -6.38 -14.85
CA LEU A 122 8.24 -7.81 -15.10
C LEU A 122 7.12 -8.72 -14.57
N VAL A 123 6.46 -8.29 -13.50
CA VAL A 123 5.40 -9.04 -12.81
C VAL A 123 4.21 -9.31 -13.76
N VAL A 124 3.83 -8.31 -14.55
CA VAL A 124 2.64 -8.32 -15.44
C VAL A 124 2.99 -8.33 -16.94
N LYS A 125 4.28 -8.18 -17.29
CA LYS A 125 4.75 -8.21 -18.68
C LYS A 125 4.41 -9.55 -19.33
N SER A 126 3.86 -9.52 -20.53
CA SER A 126 3.56 -10.72 -21.34
C SER A 126 4.85 -11.39 -21.80
N TYR A 127 4.80 -12.71 -22.07
CA TYR A 127 5.96 -13.45 -22.52
C TYR A 127 6.41 -12.93 -23.89
N SER A 128 7.67 -12.49 -23.98
CA SER A 128 8.26 -11.81 -25.13
C SER A 128 9.78 -11.81 -24.98
N GLU A 129 10.51 -11.39 -26.02
CA GLU A 129 11.96 -11.18 -25.92
C GLU A 129 12.32 -10.18 -24.82
N GLY A 130 11.63 -9.04 -24.75
CA GLY A 130 11.82 -8.06 -23.68
C GLY A 130 11.48 -8.60 -22.28
N PHE A 131 10.55 -9.55 -22.14
CA PHE A 131 10.37 -10.26 -20.87
C PHE A 131 11.56 -11.15 -20.54
N ALA A 132 12.08 -11.92 -21.51
CA ALA A 132 13.20 -12.83 -21.28
C ALA A 132 14.48 -12.06 -20.88
N GLU A 133 14.75 -10.93 -21.54
CA GLU A 133 15.85 -10.03 -21.21
C GLU A 133 15.73 -9.43 -19.81
N HIS A 134 14.60 -8.78 -19.51
CA HIS A 134 14.32 -8.21 -18.18
C HIS A 134 14.42 -9.30 -17.10
N ARG A 135 13.83 -10.49 -17.36
CA ARG A 135 13.89 -11.63 -16.44
C ARG A 135 15.32 -12.07 -16.18
N LYS A 136 16.16 -12.15 -17.21
CA LYS A 136 17.57 -12.56 -17.10
C LYS A 136 18.34 -11.62 -16.18
N LEU A 137 18.23 -10.30 -16.39
CA LEU A 137 18.91 -9.30 -15.58
C LEU A 137 18.50 -9.37 -14.11
N VAL A 138 17.19 -9.36 -13.82
CA VAL A 138 16.68 -9.47 -12.45
C VAL A 138 17.14 -10.78 -11.80
N GLN A 139 17.09 -11.89 -12.53
CA GLN A 139 17.50 -13.18 -11.99
C GLN A 139 19.00 -13.26 -11.69
N GLN A 140 19.86 -12.67 -12.53
CA GLN A 140 21.31 -12.58 -12.26
C GLN A 140 21.60 -11.77 -11.00
N CYS A 141 20.85 -10.69 -10.79
CA CYS A 141 21.01 -9.83 -9.63
C CYS A 141 20.57 -10.45 -8.30
N PHE A 142 19.76 -11.52 -8.33
CA PHE A 142 19.18 -12.18 -7.16
C PHE A 142 19.47 -13.68 -7.10
N GLN A 143 20.53 -14.14 -7.79
CA GLN A 143 21.05 -15.50 -7.56
C GLN A 143 21.57 -15.62 -6.13
N GLN A 144 21.56 -16.84 -5.59
CA GLN A 144 21.95 -17.09 -4.20
C GLN A 144 23.36 -16.58 -3.88
N SER A 145 24.33 -16.78 -4.77
CA SER A 145 25.68 -16.24 -4.61
C SER A 145 25.68 -14.71 -4.57
N THR A 146 25.00 -14.06 -5.52
CA THR A 146 24.88 -12.60 -5.57
C THR A 146 24.27 -12.03 -4.28
N VAL A 147 23.22 -12.68 -3.75
CA VAL A 147 22.59 -12.27 -2.49
C VAL A 147 23.57 -12.36 -1.33
N THR A 148 24.31 -13.48 -1.26
CA THR A 148 25.31 -13.73 -0.22
C THR A 148 26.43 -12.69 -0.28
N ASP A 149 27.04 -12.52 -1.45
CA ASP A 149 28.24 -11.70 -1.63
C ASP A 149 27.95 -10.20 -1.53
N LEU A 150 26.81 -9.76 -2.08
CA LEU A 150 26.52 -8.32 -2.24
C LEU A 150 25.52 -7.77 -1.23
N TYR A 151 24.59 -8.57 -0.70
CA TYR A 151 23.44 -8.00 0.05
C TYR A 151 23.39 -8.40 1.52
N HIS A 152 24.06 -9.48 1.95
CA HIS A 152 24.04 -9.91 3.35
C HIS A 152 24.45 -8.81 4.32
N HIS A 153 25.47 -8.01 3.99
CA HIS A 153 25.91 -6.90 4.85
C HIS A 153 24.84 -5.80 5.00
N ILE A 154 24.02 -5.56 3.96
CA ILE A 154 22.90 -4.61 4.00
C ILE A 154 21.79 -5.18 4.90
N ILE A 155 21.43 -6.45 4.72
CA ILE A 155 20.40 -7.12 5.53
C ILE A 155 20.81 -7.10 7.01
N VAL A 156 22.08 -7.37 7.33
CA VAL A 156 22.62 -7.31 8.71
C VAL A 156 22.53 -5.90 9.28
N ARG A 157 22.91 -4.87 8.51
CA ARG A 157 22.81 -3.47 8.94
C ARG A 157 21.37 -3.12 9.28
N GLU A 158 20.43 -3.40 8.38
CA GLU A 158 19.03 -2.99 8.54
C GLU A 158 18.30 -3.82 9.60
N ALA A 159 18.68 -5.08 9.83
CA ALA A 159 18.23 -5.86 10.98
C ALA A 159 18.65 -5.20 12.32
N LYS A 160 19.89 -4.71 12.42
CA LYS A 160 20.35 -3.98 13.63
C LYS A 160 19.59 -2.67 13.83
N VAL A 161 19.31 -1.93 12.75
CA VAL A 161 18.48 -0.71 12.80
C VAL A 161 17.07 -1.03 13.30
N LEU A 162 16.46 -2.10 12.79
CA LEU A 162 15.16 -2.59 13.28
C LEU A 162 15.20 -2.85 14.79
N LEU A 163 16.19 -3.59 15.30
CA LEU A 163 16.29 -3.87 16.74
C LEU A 163 16.43 -2.58 17.56
N LYS A 164 17.24 -1.62 17.10
CA LYS A 164 17.41 -0.31 17.77
C LYS A 164 16.10 0.48 17.82
N ASN A 165 15.33 0.44 16.73
CA ASN A 165 14.06 1.15 16.63
C ASN A 165 12.98 0.50 17.51
N LEU A 166 12.89 -0.83 17.50
CA LEU A 166 12.01 -1.60 18.39
C LEU A 166 12.34 -1.35 19.86
N LEU A 167 13.64 -1.26 20.19
CA LEU A 167 14.08 -0.91 21.54
C LEU A 167 13.60 0.49 21.97
N SER A 168 13.64 1.45 21.06
CA SER A 168 13.33 2.85 21.38
C SER A 168 11.83 3.12 21.41
N ARG A 169 11.08 2.54 20.47
CA ARG A 169 9.65 2.78 20.25
C ARG A 169 8.94 1.47 19.84
N PRO A 170 8.69 0.55 20.79
CA PRO A 170 8.13 -0.77 20.48
C PRO A 170 6.71 -0.72 19.89
N ASP A 171 5.90 0.26 20.29
CA ASP A 171 4.50 0.40 19.82
C ASP A 171 4.42 0.69 18.30
N ASP A 172 5.50 1.22 17.70
CA ASP A 172 5.59 1.52 16.28
C ASP A 172 6.16 0.36 15.45
N PHE A 173 6.15 -0.89 15.95
CA PHE A 173 6.81 -2.03 15.30
C PHE A 173 6.45 -2.19 13.82
N ALA A 174 5.18 -2.03 13.45
CA ALA A 174 4.74 -2.15 12.06
C ALA A 174 5.42 -1.09 11.17
N LYS A 175 5.56 0.15 11.67
CA LYS A 175 6.31 1.21 10.99
C LYS A 175 7.79 0.84 10.85
N HIS A 176 8.40 0.33 11.91
CA HIS A 176 9.82 -0.06 11.89
C HIS A 176 10.09 -1.22 10.92
N LEU A 177 9.17 -2.18 10.82
CA LEU A 177 9.24 -3.23 9.81
C LEU A 177 9.15 -2.65 8.39
N ARG A 178 8.23 -1.70 8.13
CA ARG A 178 8.15 -0.99 6.83
C ARG A 178 9.47 -0.31 6.50
N THR A 179 10.01 0.44 7.46
CA THR A 179 11.25 1.19 7.28
C THR A 179 12.41 0.25 7.01
N MET A 180 12.53 -0.85 7.74
CA MET A 180 13.61 -1.84 7.54
C MET A 180 13.54 -2.44 6.12
N THR A 181 12.37 -2.91 5.68
CA THR A 181 12.26 -3.54 4.36
C THR A 181 12.46 -2.53 3.23
N GLY A 182 11.90 -1.33 3.36
CA GLY A 182 12.10 -0.22 2.42
C GLY A 182 13.56 0.22 2.33
N ALA A 183 14.23 0.43 3.47
CA ALA A 183 15.65 0.81 3.53
C ALA A 183 16.55 -0.25 2.91
N THR A 184 16.32 -1.52 3.22
CA THR A 184 17.10 -2.64 2.68
C THR A 184 17.02 -2.67 1.17
N ILE A 185 15.81 -2.64 0.59
CA ILE A 185 15.66 -2.76 -0.86
C ILE A 185 16.08 -1.49 -1.59
N MET A 186 15.92 -0.30 -1.00
CA MET A 186 16.40 0.96 -1.57
C MET A 186 17.93 1.02 -1.63
N MET A 187 18.61 0.51 -0.60
CA MET A 187 20.06 0.37 -0.60
C MET A 187 20.51 -0.63 -1.67
N VAL A 188 19.87 -1.80 -1.76
CA VAL A 188 20.18 -2.83 -2.77
C VAL A 188 19.97 -2.31 -4.20
N ALA A 189 18.81 -1.72 -4.46
CA ALA A 189 18.42 -1.32 -5.81
C ALA A 189 19.18 -0.07 -6.27
N TYR A 190 19.29 0.95 -5.42
CA TYR A 190 19.72 2.30 -5.82
C TYR A 190 20.86 2.89 -4.98
N GLY A 191 21.39 2.16 -3.98
CA GLY A 191 22.44 2.68 -3.11
C GLY A 191 21.95 3.90 -2.33
N HIS A 192 20.67 3.89 -1.94
CA HIS A 192 20.01 5.02 -1.32
C HIS A 192 19.74 4.77 0.16
N GLU A 193 20.30 5.63 1.00
CA GLU A 193 19.99 5.68 2.42
C GLU A 193 18.66 6.39 2.63
N THR A 194 17.67 5.66 3.16
CA THR A 194 16.32 6.21 3.40
C THR A 194 16.31 7.15 4.59
N ASP A 195 15.59 8.26 4.47
CA ASP A 195 15.36 9.21 5.56
C ASP A 195 14.41 8.62 6.64
N PRO A 196 14.84 8.50 7.92
CA PRO A 196 13.99 8.02 9.01
C PRO A 196 12.74 8.89 9.27
N ASP A 197 12.80 10.19 8.95
CA ASP A 197 11.70 11.14 9.17
C ASP A 197 10.70 11.18 8.01
N GLY A 198 10.99 10.48 6.91
CA GLY A 198 10.10 10.32 5.76
C GLY A 198 10.86 10.38 4.44
N ASP A 199 11.05 9.22 3.81
CA ASP A 199 11.71 9.11 2.52
C ASP A 199 10.72 9.24 1.34
N GLU A 200 11.10 10.00 0.30
CA GLU A 200 10.19 10.25 -0.83
C GLU A 200 9.86 8.98 -1.61
N PHE A 201 10.80 8.04 -1.72
CA PHE A 201 10.60 6.82 -2.49
C PHE A 201 9.70 5.86 -1.73
N VAL A 202 9.92 5.75 -0.43
CA VAL A 202 9.06 4.99 0.48
C VAL A 202 7.63 5.54 0.40
N GLN A 203 7.45 6.86 0.51
CA GLN A 203 6.13 7.48 0.41
C GLN A 203 5.48 7.25 -0.97
N MET A 204 6.25 7.33 -2.06
CA MET A 204 5.73 7.06 -3.41
C MET A 204 5.23 5.62 -3.57
N ALA A 205 5.90 4.64 -2.96
CA ALA A 205 5.41 3.25 -2.97
C ALA A 205 4.15 3.07 -2.11
N GLU A 206 4.08 3.73 -0.95
CA GLU A 206 2.89 3.69 -0.09
C GLU A 206 1.68 4.31 -0.79
N ASP A 207 1.84 5.47 -1.43
CA ASP A 207 0.76 6.12 -2.20
C ASP A 207 0.27 5.21 -3.33
N LEU A 208 1.18 4.54 -4.05
CA LEU A 208 0.82 3.57 -5.09
C LEU A 208 0.09 2.35 -4.52
N ARG A 209 0.55 1.83 -3.39
CA ARG A 209 -0.06 0.67 -2.73
C ARG A 209 -1.47 0.99 -2.27
N ASP A 210 -1.67 2.15 -1.64
CA ASP A 210 -2.94 2.58 -1.05
C ASP A 210 -3.96 2.98 -2.12
N MET A 211 -3.51 3.43 -3.30
CA MET A 211 -4.38 3.70 -4.45
C MET A 211 -4.71 2.46 -5.30
N ALA A 212 -4.04 1.33 -5.06
CA ALA A 212 -4.36 0.07 -5.72
C ALA A 212 -5.57 -0.60 -5.03
N ASP A 213 -6.75 -0.36 -5.61
CA ASP A 213 -8.05 -0.70 -4.98
C ASP A 213 -8.45 -2.19 -5.11
N ALA A 214 -7.78 -3.01 -5.92
CA ALA A 214 -8.19 -4.42 -6.13
C ALA A 214 -7.07 -5.35 -6.68
N PHE A 215 -7.38 -6.65 -6.73
CA PHE A 215 -6.52 -7.66 -7.37
C PHE A 215 -6.45 -7.43 -8.90
N PRO A 216 -5.27 -7.46 -9.54
CA PRO A 216 -5.17 -7.27 -10.98
C PRO A 216 -6.05 -8.27 -11.76
N GLY A 217 -6.94 -7.77 -12.61
CA GLY A 217 -7.90 -8.59 -13.36
C GLY A 217 -9.29 -8.68 -12.73
N SER A 218 -9.51 -8.15 -11.52
CA SER A 218 -10.83 -8.10 -10.89
C SER A 218 -11.66 -6.86 -11.26
N HIS A 219 -11.09 -5.90 -12.00
CA HIS A 219 -11.83 -4.71 -12.41
C HIS A 219 -12.74 -4.98 -13.60
N ILE A 220 -13.89 -4.31 -13.66
CA ILE A 220 -14.80 -4.40 -14.80
C ILE A 220 -14.11 -3.99 -16.11
N VAL A 221 -13.15 -3.06 -16.06
CA VAL A 221 -12.37 -2.61 -17.21
C VAL A 221 -11.45 -3.72 -17.74
N ASP A 222 -11.03 -4.65 -16.89
CA ASP A 222 -10.24 -5.81 -17.32
C ASP A 222 -11.11 -6.83 -18.07
N MET A 223 -12.40 -6.94 -17.71
CA MET A 223 -13.36 -7.82 -18.38
C MET A 223 -13.99 -7.19 -19.63
N LEU A 224 -14.26 -5.89 -19.57
CA LEU A 224 -14.93 -5.07 -20.58
C LEU A 224 -14.06 -3.84 -20.91
N PRO A 225 -13.09 -3.99 -21.83
CA PRO A 225 -12.10 -2.94 -22.11
C PRO A 225 -12.68 -1.66 -22.69
N PHE A 226 -13.95 -1.62 -23.12
CA PHE A 226 -14.61 -0.40 -23.60
C PHE A 226 -15.11 0.50 -22.45
N CYS A 227 -15.10 0.01 -21.20
CA CYS A 227 -15.48 0.75 -20.00
C CYS A 227 -14.32 1.60 -19.40
N GLN A 228 -13.35 2.05 -20.21
CA GLN A 228 -12.15 2.74 -19.70
C GLN A 228 -12.47 4.08 -19.01
N THR A 229 -13.58 4.71 -19.40
CA THR A 229 -14.08 5.99 -18.85
C THR A 229 -14.38 5.92 -17.34
N PHE A 230 -14.58 4.71 -16.79
CA PHE A 230 -14.79 4.49 -15.36
C PHE A 230 -13.49 4.45 -14.54
N ALA A 231 -12.32 4.42 -15.18
CA ALA A 231 -11.01 4.32 -14.51
C ALA A 231 -10.40 5.69 -14.18
N ARG A 232 -11.16 6.61 -13.58
CA ARG A 232 -10.73 8.01 -13.34
C ARG A 232 -9.41 8.14 -12.55
N LYS A 233 -9.13 7.23 -11.61
CA LYS A 233 -7.88 7.20 -10.83
C LYS A 233 -6.64 6.81 -11.65
N ALA A 234 -6.81 6.21 -12.83
CA ALA A 234 -5.72 5.62 -13.59
C ALA A 234 -4.67 6.63 -14.08
N VAL A 235 -5.08 7.87 -14.36
CA VAL A 235 -4.15 8.94 -14.75
C VAL A 235 -3.14 9.23 -13.63
N VAL A 236 -3.61 9.33 -12.39
CA VAL A 236 -2.75 9.55 -11.22
C VAL A 236 -1.80 8.37 -11.02
N LEU A 237 -2.34 7.14 -11.07
CA LEU A 237 -1.56 5.91 -10.96
C LEU A 237 -0.47 5.81 -12.04
N ARG A 238 -0.78 6.16 -13.29
CA ARG A 238 0.17 6.19 -14.41
C ARG A 238 1.33 7.15 -14.16
N HIS A 239 1.04 8.32 -13.61
CA HIS A 239 2.09 9.28 -13.26
C HIS A 239 2.97 8.80 -12.10
N LEU A 240 2.35 8.25 -11.05
CA LEU A 240 3.09 7.71 -9.91
C LEU A 240 3.95 6.51 -10.31
N SER A 241 3.41 5.58 -11.11
CA SER A 241 4.13 4.43 -11.66
C SER A 241 5.38 4.85 -12.43
N LYS A 242 5.27 5.87 -13.30
CA LYS A 242 6.43 6.42 -14.03
C LYS A 242 7.46 7.07 -13.10
N ARG A 243 7.01 7.85 -12.11
CA ARG A 243 7.91 8.49 -11.14
C ARG A 243 8.66 7.47 -10.30
N MET A 244 7.98 6.43 -9.86
CA MET A 244 8.56 5.39 -9.01
C MET A 244 9.77 4.70 -9.67
N ARG A 245 9.75 4.45 -10.98
CA ARG A 245 10.91 3.87 -11.68
C ARG A 245 11.96 4.92 -12.10
N LYS A 246 11.51 6.08 -12.56
CA LYS A 246 12.42 7.07 -13.17
C LYS A 246 13.17 7.93 -12.14
N THR A 247 12.51 8.38 -11.08
CA THR A 247 13.13 9.32 -10.14
C THR A 247 14.33 8.73 -9.38
N PRO A 248 14.26 7.50 -8.82
CA PRO A 248 15.43 6.88 -8.20
C PRO A 248 16.56 6.63 -9.21
N TYR A 249 16.24 6.19 -10.42
CA TYR A 249 17.20 5.96 -11.50
C TYR A 249 18.01 7.22 -11.83
N GLU A 250 17.33 8.33 -12.08
CA GLU A 250 17.94 9.62 -12.38
C GLU A 250 18.82 10.12 -11.22
N GLN A 251 18.45 9.81 -9.98
CA GLN A 251 19.29 10.15 -8.82
C GLN A 251 20.58 9.33 -8.82
N VAL A 252 20.54 8.05 -9.16
CA VAL A 252 21.75 7.22 -9.29
C VAL A 252 22.65 7.76 -10.41
N LYS A 253 22.10 8.08 -11.59
CA LYS A 253 22.89 8.70 -12.68
C LYS A 253 23.59 9.98 -12.24
N ARG A 254 22.89 10.86 -11.52
CA ARG A 254 23.48 12.11 -11.01
C ARG A 254 24.59 11.84 -10.00
N ARG A 255 24.41 10.87 -9.09
CA ARG A 255 25.43 10.50 -8.11
C ARG A 255 26.66 9.86 -8.77
N LEU A 256 26.46 9.04 -9.81
CA LEU A 256 27.56 8.47 -10.62
C LEU A 256 28.35 9.58 -11.30
N ALA A 257 27.68 10.51 -11.99
CA ALA A 257 28.33 11.64 -12.64
C ALA A 257 29.10 12.54 -11.65
N ALA A 258 28.63 12.63 -10.39
CA ALA A 258 29.29 13.37 -9.33
C ALA A 258 30.39 12.58 -8.59
N GLY A 259 30.60 11.28 -8.90
CA GLY A 259 31.54 10.41 -8.18
C GLY A 259 31.14 10.13 -6.73
N THR A 260 29.85 10.27 -6.38
CA THR A 260 29.32 10.09 -5.01
C THR A 260 28.31 8.94 -4.90
N ALA A 261 28.17 8.12 -5.94
CA ALA A 261 27.27 6.96 -5.91
C ALA A 261 27.75 5.89 -4.93
N ILE A 262 26.82 5.39 -4.12
CA ILE A 262 27.01 4.17 -3.35
C ILE A 262 26.79 3.00 -4.33
N PRO A 263 27.67 1.98 -4.35
CA PRO A 263 27.48 0.80 -5.18
C PRO A 263 26.11 0.15 -4.96
N SER A 264 25.41 -0.11 -6.05
CA SER A 264 24.07 -0.65 -6.06
C SER A 264 23.82 -1.45 -7.33
N LEU A 265 22.69 -2.13 -7.38
CA LEU A 265 22.27 -2.84 -8.56
C LEU A 265 22.17 -1.91 -9.77
N VAL A 266 21.46 -0.79 -9.65
CA VAL A 266 21.28 0.16 -10.76
C VAL A 266 22.60 0.80 -11.16
N SER A 267 23.47 1.17 -10.21
CA SER A 267 24.77 1.76 -10.58
C SER A 267 25.63 0.77 -11.35
N ARG A 268 25.66 -0.51 -10.94
CA ARG A 268 26.39 -1.56 -11.64
C ARG A 268 25.84 -1.80 -13.04
N LEU A 269 24.51 -1.85 -13.21
CA LEU A 269 23.91 -2.03 -14.53
C LEU A 269 24.22 -0.86 -15.48
N ILE A 270 24.30 0.37 -14.97
CA ILE A 270 24.71 1.55 -15.77
C ILE A 270 26.17 1.45 -16.20
N GLU A 271 27.04 0.90 -15.34
CA GLU A 271 28.48 0.74 -15.63
C GLU A 271 28.78 -0.43 -16.58
N GLU A 272 27.89 -1.42 -16.69
CA GLU A 272 28.05 -2.63 -17.51
C GLU A 272 27.84 -2.41 -19.04
N ASP A 273 27.42 -1.22 -19.48
CA ASP A 273 27.12 -0.86 -20.89
C ASP A 273 26.23 -1.93 -21.57
N ILE A 274 25.04 -2.13 -21.01
CA ILE A 274 24.11 -3.18 -21.42
C ILE A 274 23.53 -2.80 -22.77
N LYS A 275 23.65 -3.68 -23.76
CA LYS A 275 23.04 -3.51 -25.08
C LYS A 275 21.73 -4.28 -25.15
N PRO A 276 20.57 -3.61 -25.05
CA PRO A 276 19.28 -4.30 -25.06
C PRO A 276 19.05 -5.00 -26.40
N SER A 277 18.52 -6.21 -26.38
CA SER A 277 18.05 -6.91 -27.58
C SER A 277 16.61 -6.52 -27.93
N SER A 278 15.87 -5.96 -26.97
CA SER A 278 14.53 -5.41 -27.16
C SER A 278 14.55 -3.97 -27.69
N ASN A 279 13.37 -3.46 -28.11
CA ASN A 279 13.21 -2.08 -28.59
C ASN A 279 13.34 -1.01 -27.49
N LEU A 280 13.76 -1.39 -26.27
CA LEU A 280 13.96 -0.46 -25.17
C LEU A 280 15.34 0.18 -25.28
N SER A 281 15.45 1.44 -24.87
CA SER A 281 16.76 2.00 -24.56
C SER A 281 17.37 1.31 -23.33
N GLU A 282 18.70 1.38 -23.21
CA GLU A 282 19.41 0.88 -22.03
C GLU A 282 18.87 1.53 -20.74
N ASP A 283 18.72 2.85 -20.76
CA ASP A 283 18.14 3.64 -19.66
C ASP A 283 16.76 3.08 -19.26
N GLU A 284 15.86 2.85 -20.22
CA GLU A 284 14.51 2.34 -19.93
C GLU A 284 14.53 0.92 -19.33
N LEU A 285 15.43 0.05 -19.80
CA LEU A 285 15.57 -1.30 -19.26
C LEU A 285 16.06 -1.27 -17.82
N ILE A 286 17.02 -0.41 -17.49
CA ILE A 286 17.56 -0.29 -16.13
C ILE A 286 16.54 0.36 -15.19
N GLU A 287 15.82 1.39 -15.65
CA GLU A 287 14.67 1.98 -14.93
C GLU A 287 13.65 0.89 -14.57
N ASP A 288 13.28 0.04 -15.54
CA ASP A 288 12.32 -1.05 -15.37
C ASP A 288 12.79 -2.07 -14.33
N VAL A 289 14.04 -2.53 -14.46
CA VAL A 289 14.66 -3.50 -13.55
C VAL A 289 14.68 -2.95 -12.11
N GLY A 290 15.19 -1.73 -11.91
CA GLY A 290 15.24 -1.08 -10.61
C GLY A 290 13.85 -0.90 -9.98
N GLY A 291 12.88 -0.42 -10.78
CA GLY A 291 11.50 -0.21 -10.33
C GLY A 291 10.80 -1.50 -9.91
N VAL A 292 11.02 -2.60 -10.64
CA VAL A 292 10.44 -3.92 -10.30
C VAL A 292 11.01 -4.41 -8.98
N ILE A 293 12.33 -4.30 -8.79
CA ILE A 293 13.00 -4.80 -7.59
C ILE A 293 12.52 -4.05 -6.36
N TYR A 294 12.42 -2.73 -6.45
CA TYR A 294 11.88 -1.90 -5.39
C TYR A 294 10.44 -2.27 -5.02
N SER A 295 9.54 -2.24 -6.02
CA SER A 295 8.11 -2.48 -5.78
C SER A 295 7.80 -3.89 -5.26
N ALA A 296 8.49 -4.92 -5.75
CA ALA A 296 8.25 -6.30 -5.33
C ALA A 296 8.97 -6.67 -4.01
N GLY A 297 10.16 -6.09 -3.77
CA GLY A 297 11.02 -6.44 -2.64
C GLY A 297 10.61 -5.83 -1.31
N ALA A 298 9.94 -4.68 -1.30
CA ALA A 298 9.51 -4.02 -0.07
C ALA A 298 8.23 -4.63 0.53
N ASP A 299 7.15 -4.71 -0.27
CA ASP A 299 5.77 -4.99 0.21
C ASP A 299 5.57 -6.45 0.65
N THR A 300 6.28 -7.39 0.04
CA THR A 300 6.14 -8.83 0.35
C THR A 300 6.82 -9.21 1.66
N ILE A 301 8.02 -8.70 1.92
CA ILE A 301 8.79 -9.02 3.14
C ILE A 301 8.11 -8.42 4.38
N ILE A 302 7.61 -7.19 4.30
CA ILE A 302 6.88 -6.59 5.42
C ILE A 302 5.62 -7.42 5.74
N THR A 303 4.87 -7.86 4.72
CA THR A 303 3.68 -8.68 4.92
C THR A 303 4.03 -9.97 5.69
N ALA A 304 5.10 -10.66 5.29
CA ALA A 304 5.59 -11.86 5.96
C ALA A 304 6.04 -11.59 7.40
N LEU A 305 6.77 -10.50 7.66
CA LEU A 305 7.18 -10.14 9.01
C LEU A 305 5.98 -9.78 9.89
N LEU A 306 4.98 -9.10 9.36
CA LEU A 306 3.74 -8.87 10.09
C LEU A 306 3.03 -10.19 10.42
N ASP A 307 3.06 -11.20 9.53
CA ASP A 307 2.46 -12.52 9.78
C ASP A 307 3.22 -13.26 10.87
N PHE A 308 4.54 -13.17 10.84
CA PHE A 308 5.40 -13.67 11.91
C PHE A 308 5.09 -13.01 13.26
N PHE A 309 4.98 -11.68 13.34
CA PHE A 309 4.61 -11.00 14.60
C PHE A 309 3.24 -11.46 15.12
N LEU A 310 2.26 -11.61 14.22
CA LEU A 310 0.94 -12.16 14.55
C LEU A 310 1.04 -13.59 15.11
N ALA A 311 1.82 -14.45 14.46
CA ALA A 311 2.05 -15.81 14.92
C ALA A 311 2.72 -15.84 16.30
N MET A 312 3.73 -15.01 16.54
CA MET A 312 4.41 -14.97 17.85
C MET A 312 3.51 -14.47 18.98
N MET A 313 2.53 -13.61 18.68
CA MET A 313 1.49 -13.20 19.64
C MET A 313 0.55 -14.36 19.98
N LEU A 314 0.07 -15.09 18.97
CA LEU A 314 -0.93 -16.15 19.13
C LEU A 314 -0.33 -17.49 19.62
N TYR A 315 0.95 -17.75 19.34
CA TYR A 315 1.63 -19.01 19.65
C TYR A 315 2.88 -18.77 20.52
N PRO A 316 2.71 -18.33 21.79
CA PRO A 316 3.83 -17.99 22.66
C PRO A 316 4.75 -19.17 22.99
N SER A 317 4.26 -20.41 22.89
CA SER A 317 5.07 -21.63 23.07
C SER A 317 6.12 -21.80 21.97
N VAL A 318 5.76 -21.49 20.72
CA VAL A 318 6.68 -21.50 19.57
C VAL A 318 7.79 -20.49 19.78
N GLN A 319 7.43 -19.26 20.15
CA GLN A 319 8.40 -18.22 20.48
C GLN A 319 9.36 -18.64 21.61
N ALA A 320 8.84 -19.22 22.70
CA ALA A 320 9.66 -19.66 23.82
C ALA A 320 10.67 -20.75 23.43
N ARG A 321 10.28 -21.70 22.58
CA ARG A 321 11.20 -22.73 22.08
C ARG A 321 12.27 -22.17 21.15
N ALA A 322 11.89 -21.26 20.26
CA ALA A 322 12.84 -20.56 19.39
C ALA A 322 13.90 -19.80 20.20
N GLN A 323 13.47 -19.14 21.26
CA GLN A 323 14.33 -18.44 22.20
C GLN A 323 15.28 -19.39 22.95
N GLN A 324 14.85 -20.62 23.28
CA GLN A 324 15.73 -21.63 23.89
C GLN A 324 16.81 -22.12 22.91
N GLU A 325 16.46 -22.34 21.63
CA GLU A 325 17.43 -22.69 20.59
C GLU A 325 18.47 -21.57 20.43
N LEU A 326 18.01 -20.34 20.29
CA LEU A 326 18.87 -19.15 20.18
C LEU A 326 19.79 -18.97 21.39
N ASP A 327 19.27 -19.16 22.61
CA ASP A 327 20.07 -19.08 23.85
C ASP A 327 21.16 -20.15 23.91
N LYS A 328 20.88 -21.35 23.40
CA LYS A 328 21.80 -22.48 23.40
C LYS A 328 22.91 -22.31 22.37
N VAL A 329 22.57 -21.85 21.17
CA VAL A 329 23.49 -21.81 20.02
C VAL A 329 24.28 -20.50 19.98
N ILE A 330 23.61 -19.37 20.20
CA ILE A 330 24.20 -18.03 20.05
C ILE A 330 24.70 -17.49 21.39
N GLY A 331 24.00 -17.80 22.49
CA GLY A 331 24.25 -17.17 23.78
C GLY A 331 23.78 -15.70 23.79
N ARG A 332 24.42 -14.86 24.62
CA ARG A 332 24.00 -13.46 24.85
C ARG A 332 25.05 -12.40 24.55
N ASP A 333 26.22 -12.81 24.09
CA ASP A 333 27.35 -11.92 23.85
C ASP A 333 27.37 -11.31 22.44
N ARG A 334 26.59 -11.88 21.51
CA ARG A 334 26.44 -11.40 20.13
C ARG A 334 25.02 -11.59 19.60
N LEU A 335 24.72 -10.94 18.48
CA LEU A 335 23.49 -11.15 17.72
C LEU A 335 23.64 -12.34 16.75
N PRO A 336 22.52 -12.93 16.28
CA PRO A 336 22.54 -13.94 15.23
C PRO A 336 23.12 -13.42 13.91
N GLU A 337 23.78 -14.30 13.17
CA GLU A 337 24.39 -14.06 11.86
C GLU A 337 23.99 -15.16 10.86
N PHE A 338 24.25 -14.97 9.56
CA PHE A 338 23.91 -15.96 8.53
C PHE A 338 24.65 -17.29 8.70
N SER A 339 25.87 -17.26 9.23
CA SER A 339 26.68 -18.45 9.54
C SER A 339 26.02 -19.38 10.55
N ASP A 340 25.12 -18.86 11.40
CA ASP A 340 24.44 -19.64 12.43
C ASP A 340 23.26 -20.47 11.88
N ARG A 341 22.82 -20.21 10.64
CA ARG A 341 21.58 -20.78 10.10
C ARG A 341 21.52 -22.30 10.13
N ALA A 342 22.65 -22.97 9.88
CA ALA A 342 22.74 -24.42 9.91
C ALA A 342 22.46 -25.00 11.31
N ASP A 343 22.81 -24.25 12.36
CA ASP A 343 22.63 -24.64 13.76
C ASP A 343 21.32 -24.11 14.38
N LEU A 344 20.51 -23.38 13.60
CA LEU A 344 19.20 -22.84 13.99
C LEU A 344 18.04 -23.46 13.17
N PRO A 345 17.84 -24.80 13.22
CA PRO A 345 16.81 -25.46 12.44
C PRO A 345 15.39 -25.04 12.85
N TYR A 346 15.11 -24.76 14.12
CA TYR A 346 13.78 -24.31 14.56
C TYR A 346 13.45 -22.91 14.05
N ILE A 347 14.44 -21.99 14.04
CA ILE A 347 14.27 -20.68 13.38
C ILE A 347 14.00 -20.85 11.88
N SER A 348 14.75 -21.71 11.20
CA SER A 348 14.51 -22.00 9.77
C SER A 348 13.11 -22.58 9.53
N ALA A 349 12.60 -23.40 10.45
CA ALA A 349 11.24 -23.91 10.39
C ALA A 349 10.17 -22.83 10.64
N ILE A 350 10.44 -21.84 11.50
CA ILE A 350 9.56 -20.68 11.68
C ILE A 350 9.47 -19.85 10.40
N VAL A 351 10.58 -19.67 9.68
CA VAL A 351 10.57 -18.97 8.37
C VAL A 351 9.66 -19.70 7.38
N LYS A 352 9.80 -21.03 7.27
CA LYS A 352 8.94 -21.86 6.42
C LYS A 352 7.47 -21.74 6.82
N GLU A 353 7.17 -21.88 8.11
CA GLU A 353 5.78 -21.81 8.59
C GLU A 353 5.17 -20.42 8.41
N THR A 354 5.97 -19.36 8.52
CA THR A 354 5.55 -17.98 8.20
C THR A 354 5.10 -17.87 6.75
N LEU A 355 5.83 -18.47 5.81
CA LEU A 355 5.47 -18.44 4.38
C LEU A 355 4.27 -19.32 4.04
N ARG A 356 4.06 -20.41 4.80
CA ARG A 356 2.95 -21.36 4.60
C ARG A 356 1.62 -20.83 5.17
N TRP A 357 1.62 -20.42 6.44
CA TRP A 357 0.42 -20.27 7.27
C TRP A 357 -0.59 -19.25 6.75
N LYS A 358 -0.15 -18.11 6.22
CA LYS A 358 -1.05 -17.10 5.63
C LYS A 358 -0.91 -16.93 4.12
N ALA A 359 0.20 -17.43 3.54
CA ALA A 359 0.58 -17.24 2.15
C ALA A 359 0.60 -15.76 1.72
N ILE A 360 1.78 -15.20 1.49
CA ILE A 360 1.95 -13.75 1.25
C ILE A 360 1.14 -13.26 0.05
N ALA A 361 1.15 -14.03 -1.05
CA ALA A 361 0.35 -13.79 -2.24
C ALA A 361 -0.59 -15.00 -2.46
N PRO A 362 -1.76 -15.05 -1.80
CA PRO A 362 -2.55 -16.27 -1.68
C PRO A 362 -3.14 -16.78 -3.00
N LEU A 363 -3.33 -15.90 -4.00
CA LEU A 363 -3.75 -16.24 -5.36
C LEU A 363 -2.62 -16.12 -6.41
N GLY A 364 -1.39 -15.84 -5.95
CA GLY A 364 -0.26 -15.55 -6.82
C GLY A 364 -0.53 -14.39 -7.79
N VAL A 365 0.28 -14.32 -8.86
CA VAL A 365 0.05 -13.41 -9.98
C VAL A 365 -0.57 -14.21 -11.11
N ALA A 366 -1.70 -13.76 -11.65
CA ALA A 366 -2.41 -14.48 -12.70
C ALA A 366 -1.53 -14.77 -13.92
N HIS A 367 -1.57 -16.02 -14.37
CA HIS A 367 -0.96 -16.54 -15.58
C HIS A 367 -1.95 -16.49 -16.76
N CYS A 368 -1.48 -16.78 -17.97
CA CYS A 368 -2.32 -16.87 -19.15
C CYS A 368 -1.80 -17.97 -20.08
N THR A 369 -2.70 -18.70 -20.74
CA THR A 369 -2.33 -19.68 -21.77
C THR A 369 -2.02 -19.01 -23.09
N SER A 370 -0.84 -19.27 -23.66
CA SER A 370 -0.43 -18.74 -24.97
C SER A 370 -1.04 -19.51 -26.15
N GLU A 371 -1.43 -20.76 -25.91
CA GLU A 371 -2.00 -21.70 -26.88
C GLU A 371 -3.05 -22.59 -26.18
N PRO A 372 -3.98 -23.22 -26.94
CA PRO A 372 -4.92 -24.15 -26.33
C PRO A 372 -4.20 -25.42 -25.85
N ASP A 373 -4.72 -26.05 -24.81
CA ASP A 373 -4.14 -27.26 -24.22
C ASP A 373 -5.22 -28.27 -23.82
N GLU A 374 -4.80 -29.53 -23.65
CA GLU A 374 -5.64 -30.60 -23.11
C GLU A 374 -5.02 -31.09 -21.79
N TYR A 375 -5.83 -31.16 -20.74
CA TYR A 375 -5.40 -31.64 -19.43
C TYR A 375 -6.51 -32.45 -18.76
N ASN A 376 -6.19 -33.69 -18.35
CA ASN A 376 -7.12 -34.64 -17.72
C ASN A 376 -8.48 -34.77 -18.45
N GLY A 377 -8.46 -34.84 -19.78
CA GLY A 377 -9.66 -34.98 -20.61
C GLY A 377 -10.45 -33.69 -20.83
N HIS A 378 -9.99 -32.56 -20.28
CA HIS A 378 -10.60 -31.25 -20.48
C HIS A 378 -9.80 -30.38 -21.44
N PHE A 379 -10.53 -29.57 -22.21
CA PHE A 379 -9.99 -28.57 -23.10
C PHE A 379 -9.80 -27.23 -22.38
N ILE A 380 -8.58 -26.69 -22.41
CA ILE A 380 -8.25 -25.37 -21.87
C ILE A 380 -8.01 -24.43 -23.06
N PRO A 381 -8.88 -23.43 -23.30
CA PRO A 381 -8.73 -22.52 -24.42
C PRO A 381 -7.44 -21.69 -24.34
N LYS A 382 -6.99 -21.18 -25.49
CA LYS A 382 -6.00 -20.11 -25.56
C LYS A 382 -6.52 -18.85 -24.86
N SER A 383 -5.61 -18.06 -24.30
CA SER A 383 -5.92 -16.82 -23.58
C SER A 383 -6.79 -17.04 -22.34
N THR A 384 -6.73 -18.23 -21.75
CA THR A 384 -7.35 -18.52 -20.46
C THR A 384 -6.48 -17.93 -19.37
N THR A 385 -7.05 -17.07 -18.54
CA THR A 385 -6.39 -16.56 -17.33
C THR A 385 -6.31 -17.67 -16.31
N VAL A 386 -5.13 -17.95 -15.78
CA VAL A 386 -4.89 -19.07 -14.85
C VAL A 386 -4.47 -18.51 -13.49
N ILE A 387 -5.24 -18.83 -12.45
CA ILE A 387 -5.01 -18.39 -11.08
C ILE A 387 -4.59 -19.61 -10.27
N ALA A 388 -3.43 -19.57 -9.63
CA ALA A 388 -3.01 -20.60 -8.69
C ALA A 388 -3.46 -20.18 -7.28
N ASN A 389 -4.37 -20.93 -6.67
CA ASN A 389 -4.77 -20.73 -5.29
C ASN A 389 -3.68 -21.29 -4.37
N ILE A 390 -2.60 -20.53 -4.21
CA ILE A 390 -1.44 -20.87 -3.39
C ILE A 390 -1.85 -21.12 -1.93
N TRP A 391 -2.83 -20.37 -1.41
CA TRP A 391 -3.32 -20.60 -0.06
C TRP A 391 -3.89 -22.01 0.09
N GLU A 392 -4.79 -22.43 -0.81
CA GLU A 392 -5.37 -23.79 -0.78
C GLU A 392 -4.27 -24.86 -0.90
N ILE A 393 -3.32 -24.67 -1.82
CA ILE A 393 -2.17 -25.59 -2.00
C ILE A 393 -1.33 -25.71 -0.72
N LEU A 394 -1.16 -24.62 0.04
CA LEU A 394 -0.38 -24.59 1.28
C LEU A 394 -1.22 -24.96 2.53
N HIS A 395 -2.52 -25.23 2.34
CA HIS A 395 -3.47 -25.69 3.36
C HIS A 395 -4.11 -27.03 3.00
N ASP A 396 -3.55 -27.75 2.03
CA ASP A 396 -4.00 -29.09 1.67
C ASP A 396 -3.74 -30.04 2.85
N GLU A 397 -4.81 -30.57 3.45
CA GLU A 397 -4.76 -31.47 4.61
C GLU A 397 -4.05 -32.79 4.31
N SER A 398 -3.87 -33.15 3.03
CA SER A 398 -3.08 -34.32 2.64
C SER A 398 -1.57 -34.09 2.75
N ASP A 399 -1.14 -32.83 2.65
CA ASP A 399 0.27 -32.43 2.74
C ASP A 399 0.62 -31.85 4.12
N TYR A 400 -0.32 -31.13 4.75
CA TYR A 400 -0.09 -30.44 6.02
C TYR A 400 -1.13 -30.81 7.07
N VAL A 401 -0.70 -31.44 8.17
CA VAL A 401 -1.61 -31.80 9.27
C VAL A 401 -2.01 -30.55 10.04
N ASP A 402 -3.32 -30.36 10.26
CA ASP A 402 -3.87 -29.18 10.94
C ASP A 402 -3.31 -27.87 10.33
N PRO A 403 -3.63 -27.59 9.05
CA PRO A 403 -2.98 -26.53 8.28
C PRO A 403 -3.27 -25.13 8.80
N ASP A 404 -4.35 -24.93 9.57
CA ASP A 404 -4.71 -23.63 10.16
C ASP A 404 -3.87 -23.29 11.40
N THR A 405 -3.22 -24.27 12.02
CA THR A 405 -2.34 -24.06 13.18
C THR A 405 -0.92 -23.70 12.72
N PHE A 406 -0.37 -22.64 13.33
CA PHE A 406 1.03 -22.27 13.13
C PHE A 406 1.94 -23.23 13.91
N ASN A 407 2.52 -24.19 13.22
CA ASN A 407 3.34 -25.24 13.82
C ASN A 407 4.65 -25.44 13.05
N PRO A 408 5.78 -24.86 13.49
CA PRO A 408 7.08 -25.09 12.86
C PRO A 408 7.58 -26.54 12.94
N ASP A 409 7.13 -27.34 13.92
CA ASP A 409 7.62 -28.71 14.10
C ASP A 409 7.34 -29.63 12.91
N ARG A 410 6.35 -29.27 12.09
CA ARG A 410 6.00 -30.00 10.87
C ARG A 410 7.18 -30.13 9.89
N PHE A 411 8.17 -29.24 9.96
CA PHE A 411 9.35 -29.26 9.10
C PHE A 411 10.58 -29.91 9.74
N LEU A 412 10.47 -30.41 10.98
CA LEU A 412 11.59 -30.95 11.75
C LEU A 412 11.42 -32.43 12.14
N SER A 413 10.27 -33.02 11.81
CA SER A 413 9.99 -34.42 12.09
C SER A 413 10.85 -35.36 11.22
N GLU A 414 10.87 -36.65 11.54
CA GLU A 414 11.54 -37.67 10.71
C GLU A 414 10.97 -37.75 9.28
N LYS A 415 9.70 -37.40 9.14
CA LYS A 415 8.99 -37.29 7.86
C LYS A 415 8.46 -35.87 7.74
N PRO A 416 9.32 -34.90 7.40
CA PRO A 416 8.92 -33.50 7.34
C PRO A 416 7.84 -33.31 6.28
N GLU A 417 6.87 -32.47 6.60
CA GLU A 417 5.87 -32.03 5.64
C GLU A 417 6.53 -31.23 4.50
N PRO A 418 5.90 -31.15 3.31
CA PRO A 418 6.53 -30.56 2.14
C PRO A 418 6.98 -29.11 2.35
N ASP A 419 8.14 -28.75 1.80
CA ASP A 419 8.65 -27.39 1.90
C ASP A 419 7.69 -26.38 1.20
N PRO A 420 7.20 -25.34 1.89
CA PRO A 420 6.26 -24.39 1.32
C PRO A 420 6.85 -23.59 0.16
N ALA A 421 8.19 -23.51 0.03
CA ALA A 421 8.85 -22.85 -1.10
C ALA A 421 8.45 -23.44 -2.46
N ARG A 422 7.93 -24.68 -2.50
CA ARG A 422 7.39 -25.32 -3.73
C ARG A 422 6.21 -24.56 -4.35
N ALA A 423 5.52 -23.72 -3.57
CA ALA A 423 4.36 -22.93 -4.03
C ALA A 423 4.38 -21.46 -3.57
N ALA A 424 4.94 -21.16 -2.39
CA ALA A 424 4.93 -19.82 -1.81
C ALA A 424 5.59 -18.74 -2.69
N PHE A 425 6.56 -19.13 -3.52
CA PHE A 425 7.27 -18.25 -4.45
C PHE A 425 6.76 -18.31 -5.89
N GLY A 426 5.63 -19.01 -6.14
CA GLY A 426 5.07 -19.24 -7.47
C GLY A 426 5.80 -20.35 -8.24
N PHE A 427 5.55 -20.41 -9.55
CA PHE A 427 5.87 -21.58 -10.36
C PHE A 427 6.62 -21.24 -11.66
N GLY A 428 7.45 -22.17 -12.10
CA GLY A 428 7.98 -22.30 -13.45
C GLY A 428 8.84 -21.11 -13.87
N ARG A 429 8.67 -20.67 -15.12
CA ARG A 429 9.43 -19.54 -15.68
C ARG A 429 9.11 -18.19 -15.01
N ARG A 430 8.07 -18.16 -14.16
CA ARG A 430 7.62 -16.98 -13.42
C ARG A 430 7.90 -17.09 -11.92
N ILE A 431 8.60 -18.13 -11.45
CA ILE A 431 8.99 -18.28 -10.04
C ILE A 431 9.72 -17.02 -9.55
N CYS A 432 9.53 -16.64 -8.28
CA CYS A 432 10.14 -15.45 -7.72
C CYS A 432 11.67 -15.45 -7.90
N PRO A 433 12.26 -14.42 -8.54
CA PRO A 433 13.71 -14.32 -8.66
C PRO A 433 14.35 -13.96 -7.31
N GLY A 434 13.67 -13.14 -6.50
CA GLY A 434 14.14 -12.68 -5.18
C GLY A 434 13.94 -13.66 -4.03
N ARG A 435 13.61 -14.94 -4.28
CA ARG A 435 13.28 -15.92 -3.22
C ARG A 435 14.41 -16.12 -2.21
N PHE A 436 15.67 -16.12 -2.65
CA PHE A 436 16.83 -16.28 -1.76
C PHE A 436 17.02 -15.04 -0.88
N PHE A 437 16.89 -13.85 -1.46
CA PHE A 437 16.95 -12.60 -0.72
C PHE A 437 15.83 -12.47 0.31
N ALA A 438 14.59 -12.87 -0.06
CA ALA A 438 13.46 -12.86 0.86
C ALA A 438 13.65 -13.85 2.01
N ASP A 439 14.08 -15.08 1.71
CA ASP A 439 14.34 -16.11 2.70
C ASP A 439 15.44 -15.72 3.70
N ASP A 440 16.57 -15.18 3.21
CA ASP A 440 17.65 -14.68 4.06
C ASP A 440 17.24 -13.46 4.90
N SER A 441 16.48 -12.53 4.31
CA SER A 441 15.95 -11.35 5.02
C SER A 441 15.00 -11.75 6.14
N LEU A 442 14.10 -12.70 5.88
CA LEU A 442 13.18 -13.24 6.88
C LEU A 442 13.91 -13.99 7.97
N PHE A 443 14.84 -14.87 7.61
CA PHE A 443 15.65 -15.62 8.57
C PHE A 443 16.35 -14.69 9.56
N LEU A 444 17.13 -13.72 9.06
CA LEU A 444 17.93 -12.88 9.94
C LEU A 444 17.05 -11.95 10.79
N ALA A 445 15.99 -11.37 10.22
CA ALA A 445 15.07 -10.53 10.97
C ALA A 445 14.34 -11.30 12.07
N ILE A 446 13.83 -12.50 11.77
CA ILE A 446 13.13 -13.36 12.74
C ILE A 446 14.10 -13.80 13.85
N ALA A 447 15.28 -14.31 13.51
CA ALA A 447 16.30 -14.72 14.48
C ALA A 447 16.67 -13.56 15.42
N SER A 448 16.95 -12.39 14.84
CA SER A 448 17.36 -11.19 15.56
C SER A 448 16.28 -10.68 16.51
N VAL A 449 15.03 -10.62 16.05
CA VAL A 449 13.90 -10.16 16.86
C VAL A 449 13.64 -11.11 18.02
N LEU A 450 13.59 -12.43 17.78
CA LEU A 450 13.36 -13.42 18.82
C LEU A 450 14.50 -13.50 19.84
N HIS A 451 15.74 -13.26 19.39
CA HIS A 451 16.91 -13.24 20.28
C HIS A 451 16.84 -12.07 21.28
N ALA A 452 16.45 -10.88 20.80
CA ALA A 452 16.43 -9.67 21.60
C ALA A 452 15.12 -9.45 22.40
N PHE A 453 13.99 -9.88 21.85
CA PHE A 453 12.67 -9.47 22.32
C PHE A 453 11.71 -10.63 22.50
N ARG A 454 10.72 -10.39 23.37
CA ARG A 454 9.49 -11.17 23.52
C ARG A 454 8.33 -10.32 23.02
N ILE A 455 7.59 -10.88 22.07
CA ILE A 455 6.37 -10.31 21.48
C ILE A 455 5.18 -10.87 22.26
N THR A 456 4.28 -10.02 22.74
CA THR A 456 3.04 -10.45 23.42
C THR A 456 1.82 -9.74 22.85
N CYS A 457 0.65 -10.37 22.96
CA CYS A 457 -0.62 -9.75 22.61
C CYS A 457 -0.79 -8.39 23.31
N PRO A 458 -1.50 -7.45 22.68
CA PRO A 458 -1.93 -6.25 23.37
C PRO A 458 -2.85 -6.60 24.54
N THR A 459 -2.89 -5.70 25.51
CA THR A 459 -3.77 -5.85 26.67
C THR A 459 -4.92 -4.85 26.61
N ASP A 460 -6.10 -5.26 27.09
CA ASP A 460 -7.21 -4.34 27.33
C ASP A 460 -6.91 -3.35 28.48
N GLU A 461 -7.86 -2.46 28.77
CA GLU A 461 -7.78 -1.50 29.88
C GLU A 461 -7.60 -2.15 31.26
N HIS A 462 -7.85 -3.45 31.38
CA HIS A 462 -7.70 -4.25 32.59
C HIS A 462 -6.43 -5.12 32.60
N GLY A 463 -5.55 -4.96 31.60
CA GLY A 463 -4.29 -5.72 31.51
C GLY A 463 -4.46 -7.16 31.01
N ARG A 464 -5.63 -7.53 30.48
CA ARG A 464 -5.90 -8.88 29.96
C ARG A 464 -5.51 -8.97 28.48
N PRO A 465 -4.84 -10.05 28.04
CA PRO A 465 -4.51 -10.24 26.63
C PRO A 465 -5.77 -10.19 25.75
N VAL A 466 -5.69 -9.44 24.65
CA VAL A 466 -6.72 -9.39 23.61
C VAL A 466 -6.15 -10.02 22.35
N ASP A 467 -6.86 -11.01 21.82
CA ASP A 467 -6.47 -11.62 20.55
C ASP A 467 -6.57 -10.59 19.43
N PRO A 468 -5.50 -10.41 18.64
CA PRO A 468 -5.50 -9.47 17.53
C PRO A 468 -6.55 -9.88 16.49
N LYS A 469 -7.54 -9.01 16.28
CA LYS A 469 -8.49 -9.16 15.17
C LYS A 469 -7.82 -8.74 13.87
N VAL A 470 -7.86 -9.63 12.88
CA VAL A 470 -7.29 -9.36 11.55
C VAL A 470 -8.40 -9.41 10.52
N GLU A 471 -8.63 -8.27 9.88
CA GLU A 471 -9.49 -8.18 8.71
C GLU A 471 -8.61 -8.20 7.45
N TRP A 472 -8.93 -9.10 6.53
CA TRP A 472 -8.19 -9.23 5.29
C TRP A 472 -8.90 -8.52 4.14
N GLY A 473 -8.18 -7.63 3.47
CA GLY A 473 -8.63 -6.91 2.29
C GLY A 473 -8.32 -7.66 0.98
N SER A 474 -8.80 -7.09 -0.12
CA SER A 474 -8.44 -7.52 -1.48
C SER A 474 -7.06 -6.97 -1.88
N GLY A 475 -6.30 -7.73 -2.66
CA GLY A 475 -5.01 -7.29 -3.19
C GLY A 475 -4.16 -8.46 -3.68
N LEU A 476 -3.00 -8.13 -4.28
CA LEU A 476 -2.01 -9.16 -4.64
C LEU A 476 -1.45 -9.84 -3.39
N THR A 477 -1.11 -9.03 -2.38
CA THR A 477 -0.74 -9.51 -1.05
C THR A 477 -1.99 -9.64 -0.17
N ALA A 478 -1.98 -10.58 0.77
CA ALA A 478 -3.04 -10.69 1.78
C ALA A 478 -2.97 -9.47 2.72
N ARG A 479 -3.60 -8.36 2.30
CA ARG A 479 -3.54 -7.08 3.02
C ARG A 479 -4.35 -7.15 4.29
N ARG A 480 -3.78 -6.71 5.40
CA ARG A 480 -4.52 -6.54 6.66
C ARG A 480 -5.01 -5.11 6.77
N GLN A 481 -6.31 -4.95 7.00
CA GLN A 481 -6.90 -3.64 7.25
C GLN A 481 -6.56 -3.21 8.67
N ALA A 482 -5.36 -2.62 8.82
CA ALA A 482 -4.73 -2.25 10.08
C ALA A 482 -4.57 -3.42 11.08
N LEU A 483 -3.43 -3.48 11.75
CA LEU A 483 -3.37 -4.09 13.07
C LEU A 483 -3.57 -2.92 14.04
N PRO A 484 -4.81 -2.56 14.44
CA PRO A 484 -5.01 -1.60 15.49
C PRO A 484 -4.60 -2.28 16.79
N LEU A 485 -3.31 -2.28 17.10
CA LEU A 485 -2.80 -2.79 18.37
C LEU A 485 -1.97 -1.71 19.06
N PRO A 486 -2.60 -0.60 19.49
CA PRO A 486 -2.00 0.15 20.58
C PRO A 486 -1.74 -0.84 21.73
N ASN A 487 -0.54 -0.77 22.33
CA ASN A 487 -0.08 -1.62 23.43
C ASN A 487 0.41 -3.04 23.06
N THR A 488 0.84 -3.33 21.82
CA THR A 488 1.63 -4.56 21.58
C THR A 488 2.91 -4.47 22.39
N VAL A 489 3.00 -5.27 23.45
CA VAL A 489 4.11 -5.18 24.40
C VAL A 489 5.29 -5.99 23.88
N ILE A 490 6.24 -5.32 23.23
CA ILE A 490 7.55 -5.89 22.93
C ILE A 490 8.45 -5.64 24.15
N ARG A 491 8.73 -6.71 24.90
CA ARG A 491 9.62 -6.67 26.08
C ARG A 491 10.94 -7.30 25.75
N PHE A 492 11.97 -6.93 26.50
CA PHE A 492 13.23 -7.68 26.45
C PHE A 492 13.03 -9.13 26.85
N TRP A 493 13.66 -10.01 26.09
CA TRP A 493 13.79 -11.41 26.48
C TRP A 493 14.98 -11.56 27.43
N HIS A 494 14.71 -11.78 28.71
CA HIS A 494 15.72 -12.20 29.68
C HIS A 494 15.63 -13.70 29.88
N SER A 495 16.68 -14.43 29.48
CA SER A 495 16.87 -15.83 29.88
C SER A 495 16.89 -15.89 31.41
N SER A 496 15.89 -16.50 32.04
CA SER A 496 15.88 -16.68 33.48
C SER A 496 16.92 -17.73 33.89
N ARG A 497 18.20 -17.32 33.94
CA ARG A 497 19.22 -17.96 34.78
C ARG A 497 19.34 -17.16 36.08
N ASN A 498 18.75 -17.71 37.14
CA ASN A 498 18.89 -17.33 38.56
C ASN A 498 18.44 -15.92 38.98
N ILE A 499 17.16 -15.79 39.36
CA ILE A 499 16.76 -14.82 40.38
C ILE A 499 16.41 -15.59 41.66
N THR A 500 17.44 -15.97 42.41
CA THR A 500 17.31 -16.12 43.85
C THR A 500 17.64 -14.77 44.48
N GLY A 501 16.60 -14.08 44.97
CA GLY A 501 16.68 -13.08 46.04
C GLY A 501 17.74 -11.98 45.91
N GLY A 502 17.47 -10.94 45.11
CA GLY A 502 18.21 -9.68 45.16
C GLY A 502 17.46 -8.59 44.42
N LYS A 503 17.06 -7.52 45.13
CA LYS A 503 16.40 -6.35 44.54
C LYS A 503 17.21 -5.80 43.35
N PRO A 504 16.57 -5.33 42.27
CA PRO A 504 17.29 -4.75 41.13
C PRO A 504 17.91 -3.42 41.55
N VAL A 505 19.22 -3.40 41.74
CA VAL A 505 20.02 -2.17 41.82
C VAL A 505 20.53 -1.91 40.40
N TYR A 506 19.77 -1.17 39.61
CA TYR A 506 20.30 -0.54 38.41
C TYR A 506 21.15 0.66 38.85
N ARG A 507 22.47 0.47 38.96
CA ARG A 507 23.42 1.58 38.93
C ARG A 507 23.79 1.84 37.48
N ASN A 508 23.41 3.03 36.99
CA ASN A 508 23.92 3.63 35.77
C ASN A 508 25.46 3.56 35.74
N SER A 509 26.01 2.70 34.89
CA SER A 509 27.43 2.71 34.54
C SER A 509 27.64 2.31 33.08
N LEU A 510 27.10 3.13 32.17
CA LEU A 510 27.57 3.23 30.78
C LEU A 510 27.86 4.69 30.38
N LEU A 511 28.20 5.52 31.37
CA LEU A 511 28.79 6.84 31.17
C LEU A 511 30.02 6.94 32.07
N ASN A 512 31.14 6.40 31.60
CA ASN A 512 32.51 6.81 31.96
C ASN A 512 33.51 5.97 31.16
N MET A 513 33.73 6.32 29.89
CA MET A 513 35.04 6.09 29.26
C MET A 513 35.72 7.45 29.15
N SER A 514 36.61 7.70 30.10
CA SER A 514 37.51 8.85 30.17
C SER A 514 38.40 8.91 28.94
N HIS A 515 38.37 10.07 28.27
CA HIS A 515 39.32 10.45 27.23
C HIS A 515 40.71 10.69 27.82
N SER A 516 41.72 10.04 27.24
CA SER A 516 43.09 10.56 27.22
C SER A 516 43.24 11.49 26.00
N ARG A 517 43.38 12.80 26.24
CA ARG A 517 43.80 13.79 25.23
C ARG A 517 45.31 14.00 25.32
N PRO A 518 45.98 14.31 24.20
CA PRO A 518 47.05 15.30 24.19
C PRO A 518 46.53 16.67 23.73
N THR A 519 47.07 17.66 24.41
CA THR A 519 47.00 19.12 24.30
C THR A 519 47.14 19.72 22.90
N HIS A 520 46.26 20.67 22.54
CA HIS A 520 46.61 22.02 22.09
C HIS A 520 45.38 22.96 22.17
N GLN A 521 45.63 24.24 22.47
CA GLN A 521 44.69 25.30 22.89
C GLN A 521 43.71 25.76 21.79
N PRO A 522 42.46 26.16 22.14
CA PRO A 522 41.52 26.81 21.22
C PRO A 522 41.50 28.34 21.32
N SER A 523 41.43 29.03 20.18
CA SER A 523 41.26 30.48 20.06
C SER A 523 39.78 30.92 19.98
N ALA A 524 39.38 31.79 20.92
CA ALA A 524 38.59 33.03 20.76
C ALA A 524 37.18 33.12 20.13
N ILE A 525 36.49 32.06 19.66
CA ILE A 525 35.14 32.25 19.05
C ILE A 525 33.96 31.69 19.88
N HIS A 526 34.21 31.02 21.01
CA HIS A 526 33.15 30.38 21.81
C HIS A 526 32.68 31.15 23.06
N ALA A 527 32.75 32.49 23.04
CA ALA A 527 32.46 33.33 24.22
C ALA A 527 31.25 34.29 24.09
N ILE A 528 30.34 34.12 23.13
CA ILE A 528 29.25 35.11 22.89
C ILE A 528 27.81 34.57 23.05
N TRP A 529 27.57 33.30 23.42
CA TRP A 529 26.21 32.73 23.42
C TRP A 529 25.66 32.22 24.77
N SER A 530 26.00 32.87 25.90
CA SER A 530 25.48 32.47 27.22
C SER A 530 24.99 33.62 28.13
N LYS A 531 24.35 34.65 27.57
CA LYS A 531 23.61 35.65 28.36
C LYS A 531 22.29 36.05 27.69
N ARG A 532 21.17 35.43 28.10
CA ARG A 532 19.85 36.08 28.31
C ARG A 532 18.72 35.04 28.49
N GLN A 533 18.62 34.42 29.67
CA GLN A 533 17.35 33.93 30.22
C GLN A 533 17.40 33.96 31.75
N SER A 534 16.92 35.05 32.36
CA SER A 534 16.56 35.09 33.79
C SER A 534 15.77 36.37 34.12
N SER A 535 14.43 36.31 34.01
CA SER A 535 13.44 37.29 34.53
C SER A 535 12.11 36.97 33.84
N ARG A 536 10.98 36.59 34.44
CA ARG A 536 10.42 36.80 35.78
C ARG A 536 9.29 35.77 35.99
N ARG A 537 9.19 35.20 37.20
CA ARG A 537 7.98 34.58 37.77
C ARG A 537 7.43 35.49 38.89
N SER A 538 6.11 35.58 38.98
CA SER A 538 5.28 35.62 40.21
C SER A 538 4.16 36.69 40.23
N LYS A 539 3.08 36.34 40.96
CA LYS A 539 1.81 37.03 41.30
C LYS A 539 0.67 36.72 40.30
N HIS A 540 -0.52 36.20 40.68
CA HIS A 540 -1.27 36.19 41.95
C HIS A 540 -2.08 34.88 42.15
N ARG A 541 -2.52 34.65 43.40
CA ARG A 541 -3.31 33.52 43.94
C ARG A 541 -4.77 33.95 44.21
N ASP A 542 -5.64 32.93 44.22
CA ASP A 542 -6.99 32.77 44.82
C ASP A 542 -8.20 33.59 44.32
N GLU A 543 -9.19 32.87 43.78
CA GLU A 543 -10.62 32.95 44.19
C GLU A 543 -11.41 31.72 43.69
N SER A 544 -12.26 31.18 44.56
CA SER A 544 -13.09 29.98 44.39
C SER A 544 -14.58 30.34 44.26
N ARG A 545 -15.32 29.78 43.27
CA ARG A 545 -16.78 29.46 43.32
C ARG A 545 -17.30 28.82 42.00
N ALA A 546 -17.85 27.59 42.12
CA ALA A 546 -18.97 26.89 41.42
C ALA A 546 -19.19 26.98 39.88
N PRO A 547 -19.85 25.97 39.25
CA PRO A 547 -19.56 25.53 37.88
C PRO A 547 -20.44 26.21 36.82
N TYR A 548 -19.83 26.60 35.70
CA TYR A 548 -20.51 26.98 34.46
C TYR A 548 -20.10 26.01 33.36
N GLN A 549 -21.09 25.32 32.78
CA GLN A 549 -20.97 24.56 31.53
C GLN A 549 -20.46 25.50 30.43
N ASN A 550 -19.47 25.05 29.65
CA ASN A 550 -18.97 25.82 28.50
C ASN A 550 -18.69 24.90 27.30
N THR A 551 -19.39 25.20 26.22
CA THR A 551 -19.37 24.63 24.86
C THR A 551 -18.07 24.94 24.09
N SER A 552 -16.91 25.00 24.76
CA SER A 552 -15.66 25.53 24.17
C SER A 552 -14.58 24.50 23.81
N THR A 553 -14.85 23.20 23.87
CA THR A 553 -13.82 22.15 23.61
C THR A 553 -13.81 21.59 22.18
N GLN A 554 -14.93 21.62 21.44
CA GLN A 554 -14.97 21.11 20.06
C GLN A 554 -14.39 22.09 19.02
N GLU A 555 -14.73 23.38 19.10
CA GLU A 555 -14.12 24.42 18.25
C GLU A 555 -12.61 24.53 18.50
N ALA A 556 -12.17 24.47 19.77
CA ALA A 556 -10.77 24.46 20.13
C ALA A 556 -10.01 23.25 19.56
N THR A 557 -10.66 22.09 19.42
CA THR A 557 -10.04 20.86 18.89
C THR A 557 -9.92 20.89 17.37
N LEU A 558 -10.95 21.37 16.66
CA LEU A 558 -10.91 21.60 15.21
C LEU A 558 -9.89 22.69 14.83
N LEU A 559 -9.81 23.76 15.61
CA LEU A 559 -8.83 24.84 15.45
C LEU A 559 -7.39 24.36 15.70
N ASN A 560 -7.19 23.45 16.66
CA ASN A 560 -5.87 22.86 16.91
C ASN A 560 -5.48 21.88 15.79
N ALA A 561 -6.42 21.11 15.23
CA ALA A 561 -6.16 20.23 14.08
C ALA A 561 -5.80 21.00 12.81
N ALA A 562 -6.54 22.08 12.50
CA ALA A 562 -6.21 22.97 11.38
C ALA A 562 -4.88 23.71 11.62
N GLY A 563 -4.65 24.22 12.84
CA GLY A 563 -3.38 24.84 13.22
C GLY A 563 -2.18 23.90 13.07
N GLN A 564 -2.31 22.63 13.44
CA GLN A 564 -1.28 21.60 13.29
C GLN A 564 -1.02 21.21 11.82
N TYR A 565 -2.07 21.19 10.98
CA TYR A 565 -1.94 20.99 9.53
C TYR A 565 -1.11 22.12 8.88
N TRP A 566 -1.36 23.37 9.26
CA TRP A 566 -0.63 24.53 8.74
C TRP A 566 0.79 24.69 9.33
N LEU A 567 0.99 24.34 10.61
CA LEU A 567 2.32 24.28 11.25
C LEU A 567 3.26 23.29 10.55
N ARG A 568 2.75 22.13 10.11
CA ARG A 568 3.54 21.14 9.34
C ARG A 568 3.98 21.63 7.96
N LYS A 569 3.27 22.62 7.40
CA LYS A 569 3.62 23.25 6.11
C LYS A 569 4.45 24.53 6.28
N GLN A 570 4.69 24.99 7.51
CA GLN A 570 5.41 26.24 7.79
C GLN A 570 6.87 26.23 7.31
N GLU A 571 7.54 25.08 7.36
CA GLU A 571 8.89 24.86 6.80
C GLU A 571 8.94 25.11 5.29
N PHE A 572 7.88 24.75 4.57
CA PHE A 572 7.77 24.93 3.11
C PHE A 572 7.69 26.42 2.73
N PHE A 573 6.97 27.24 3.49
CA PHE A 573 6.83 28.68 3.23
C PHE A 573 8.04 29.50 3.73
N LYS A 574 8.68 29.08 4.83
CA LYS A 574 9.94 29.68 5.31
C LYS A 574 11.07 29.55 4.28
N ARG A 575 11.16 28.42 3.56
CA ARG A 575 12.16 28.21 2.48
C ARG A 575 11.99 29.15 1.27
N LYS A 576 10.89 29.92 1.20
CA LYS A 576 10.56 30.85 0.11
C LYS A 576 10.36 32.30 0.58
N ASN A 577 10.80 32.66 1.80
CA ASN A 577 10.66 34.00 2.40
C ASN A 577 9.22 34.47 2.67
N TYR A 578 8.27 33.56 2.91
CA TYR A 578 6.90 33.91 3.31
C TYR A 578 6.60 33.47 4.75
N ILE A 579 5.91 34.34 5.51
CA ILE A 579 5.40 34.02 6.85
C ILE A 579 3.86 33.97 6.79
N LEU A 580 3.30 32.79 7.00
CA LEU A 580 1.86 32.59 7.21
C LEU A 580 1.52 32.83 8.68
N LYS A 581 0.53 33.68 8.95
CA LYS A 581 -0.04 33.85 10.28
C LYS A 581 -1.56 33.61 10.21
N PRO A 582 -2.10 32.60 10.91
CA PRO A 582 -3.54 32.51 11.10
C PRO A 582 -3.96 33.61 12.06
N LYS A 583 -4.95 34.42 11.68
CA LYS A 583 -5.63 35.33 12.60
C LYS A 583 -6.90 34.64 13.10
N LEU A 584 -6.96 34.42 14.41
CA LEU A 584 -8.16 34.01 15.13
C LEU A 584 -8.70 35.26 15.81
N ASP A 585 -9.83 35.80 15.34
CA ASP A 585 -10.56 36.82 16.08
C ASP A 585 -11.42 36.13 17.14
N CYS A 586 -10.85 35.97 18.34
CA CYS A 586 -11.65 36.01 19.56
C CYS A 586 -11.44 37.39 20.19
N GLU A 587 -12.52 38.11 20.44
CA GLU A 587 -12.51 39.43 21.07
C GLU A 587 -11.88 39.38 22.48
N ARG A 588 -10.58 39.61 22.57
CA ARG A 588 -9.93 40.25 23.74
C ARG A 588 -8.52 40.70 23.39
N ILE A 589 -8.41 42.00 23.08
CA ILE A 589 -7.18 42.71 22.75
C ILE A 589 -6.16 42.57 23.91
N ARG A 590 -5.03 41.92 23.68
CA ARG A 590 -3.76 42.21 24.38
C ARG A 590 -2.70 42.59 23.35
N ARG A 591 -2.39 43.90 23.27
CA ARG A 591 -1.35 44.48 22.41
C ARG A 591 0.02 43.87 22.73
N TRP A 592 0.65 43.24 21.74
CA TRP A 592 2.07 42.88 21.78
C TRP A 592 2.90 44.10 21.37
N LYS A 593 3.85 44.53 22.21
CA LYS A 593 4.85 45.57 21.90
C LYS A 593 6.19 44.87 21.62
N GLY A 594 6.56 44.77 20.35
CA GLY A 594 7.83 44.24 19.86
C GLY A 594 8.18 44.80 18.48
N ILE A 595 9.47 45.02 18.23
CA ILE A 595 10.10 45.79 17.14
C ILE A 595 9.74 45.24 15.73
N PRO A 596 9.64 46.08 14.67
CA PRO A 596 9.28 45.61 13.33
C PRO A 596 10.38 44.72 12.72
N LEU A 597 9.99 43.62 12.10
CA LEU A 597 10.85 42.84 11.21
C LEU A 597 11.05 43.60 9.88
N ASP A 598 12.26 43.48 9.36
CA ASP A 598 12.85 44.10 8.17
C ASP A 598 11.95 44.07 6.92
N ALA A 599 12.04 45.11 6.09
CA ALA A 599 11.09 45.45 5.01
C ALA A 599 11.19 44.56 3.74
N SER A 600 11.70 43.33 3.84
CA SER A 600 11.90 42.40 2.71
C SER A 600 11.12 41.08 2.83
N VAL A 601 10.07 41.04 3.65
CA VAL A 601 9.20 39.86 3.83
C VAL A 601 7.77 40.18 3.37
N GLY A 602 7.27 39.48 2.36
CA GLY A 602 5.86 39.57 1.96
C GLY A 602 4.96 38.84 2.94
N LEU A 603 4.00 39.56 3.54
CA LEU A 603 2.97 38.99 4.41
C LEU A 603 1.75 38.62 3.55
N LEU A 604 1.26 37.38 3.63
CA LEU A 604 0.00 36.98 3.01
C LEU A 604 -1.13 37.14 4.04
N ASP A 605 -1.93 38.19 3.87
CA ASP A 605 -3.11 38.48 4.69
C ASP A 605 -4.38 38.07 3.92
N PHE A 606 -5.21 37.19 4.50
CA PHE A 606 -6.39 36.63 3.81
C PHE A 606 -7.65 37.48 3.98
N ASP A 607 -7.62 38.50 4.82
CA ASP A 607 -8.80 39.35 5.09
C ASP A 607 -8.99 40.44 4.02
N ASN A 608 -7.96 40.76 3.22
CA ASN A 608 -7.93 42.03 2.46
C ASN A 608 -7.61 41.91 0.97
N TYR A 609 -7.99 40.81 0.32
CA TYR A 609 -8.04 40.74 -1.16
C TYR A 609 -9.19 41.59 -1.69
N SER A 610 -9.01 42.91 -1.60
CA SER A 610 -9.92 43.94 -2.10
C SER A 610 -9.60 44.31 -3.54
N ASP A 611 -8.35 44.04 -3.96
CA ASP A 611 -7.80 44.42 -5.26
C ASP A 611 -7.96 43.27 -6.29
N PRO A 612 -8.60 43.51 -7.44
CA PRO A 612 -8.68 42.57 -8.55
C PRO A 612 -7.32 42.00 -9.02
N GLU A 613 -6.24 42.79 -8.94
CA GLU A 613 -4.90 42.35 -9.36
C GLU A 613 -4.33 41.24 -8.46
N GLU A 614 -4.66 41.26 -7.17
CA GLU A 614 -4.19 40.26 -6.20
C GLU A 614 -4.95 38.94 -6.33
N ILE A 615 -6.26 38.98 -6.62
CA ILE A 615 -7.06 37.78 -6.95
C ILE A 615 -6.54 37.14 -8.24
N GLU A 616 -6.18 37.96 -9.23
CA GLU A 616 -5.59 37.48 -10.47
C GLU A 616 -4.21 36.86 -10.24
N SER A 617 -3.39 37.45 -9.37
CA SER A 617 -2.10 36.89 -8.94
C SER A 617 -2.26 35.54 -8.23
N LEU A 618 -3.25 35.39 -7.35
CA LEU A 618 -3.63 34.13 -6.71
C LEU A 618 -4.11 33.08 -7.71
N GLN A 619 -4.94 33.48 -8.67
CA GLN A 619 -5.40 32.62 -9.76
C GLN A 619 -4.21 32.16 -10.63
N ARG A 620 -3.26 33.05 -10.96
CA ARG A 620 -2.02 32.70 -11.68
C ARG A 620 -1.13 31.76 -10.87
N MET A 621 -1.03 31.94 -9.55
CA MET A 621 -0.28 31.04 -8.66
C MET A 621 -0.89 29.63 -8.61
N VAL A 622 -2.21 29.52 -8.48
CA VAL A 622 -2.93 28.22 -8.53
C VAL A 622 -2.75 27.55 -9.89
N VAL A 623 -2.80 28.32 -10.99
CA VAL A 623 -2.55 27.83 -12.35
C VAL A 623 -1.10 27.38 -12.57
N ALA A 624 -0.12 28.07 -11.98
CA ALA A 624 1.30 27.72 -12.09
C ALA A 624 1.68 26.45 -11.31
N TYR A 625 1.04 26.21 -10.16
CA TYR A 625 1.27 25.01 -9.33
C TYR A 625 0.41 23.80 -9.74
N CYS A 626 -0.77 24.04 -10.32
CA CYS A 626 -1.69 22.99 -10.81
C CYS A 626 -2.08 23.23 -12.29
N PRO A 627 -1.13 23.10 -13.23
CA PRO A 627 -1.33 23.49 -14.64
C PRO A 627 -2.40 22.69 -15.38
N PHE A 628 -2.84 21.53 -14.85
CA PHE A 628 -3.87 20.69 -15.46
C PHE A 628 -5.31 21.07 -15.08
N MET A 629 -5.51 21.98 -14.12
CA MET A 629 -6.84 22.49 -13.72
C MET A 629 -7.20 23.83 -14.38
N GLN A 630 -6.49 24.20 -15.46
CA GLN A 630 -6.64 25.49 -16.17
C GLN A 630 -8.07 25.85 -16.61
N ARG A 631 -9.02 24.90 -16.61
CA ARG A 631 -10.42 25.14 -16.98
C ARG A 631 -11.44 24.99 -15.84
N ASP A 632 -11.05 24.46 -14.68
CA ASP A 632 -12.01 23.90 -13.72
C ASP A 632 -11.91 24.45 -12.29
N VAL A 633 -11.07 25.47 -12.02
CA VAL A 633 -11.09 26.19 -10.73
C VAL A 633 -11.09 27.69 -10.97
N ARG A 634 -12.14 28.37 -10.49
CA ARG A 634 -12.22 29.83 -10.47
C ARG A 634 -12.38 30.31 -9.05
N ILE A 635 -11.42 31.09 -8.58
CA ILE A 635 -11.57 31.82 -7.33
C ILE A 635 -12.55 32.97 -7.60
N ARG A 636 -13.68 33.00 -6.89
CA ARG A 636 -14.73 34.02 -7.07
C ARG A 636 -15.26 34.48 -5.72
N ARG A 637 -15.54 35.77 -5.62
CA ARG A 637 -16.19 36.36 -4.46
C ARG A 637 -17.70 36.20 -4.61
N LEU A 638 -18.36 35.57 -3.64
CA LEU A 638 -19.82 35.48 -3.58
C LEU A 638 -20.30 36.34 -2.41
N ARG A 639 -21.37 37.12 -2.63
CA ARG A 639 -21.97 37.89 -1.55
C ARG A 639 -22.75 36.94 -0.64
N THR A 640 -22.58 37.12 0.66
CA THR A 640 -23.39 36.48 1.70
C THR A 640 -24.86 36.84 1.44
N GLY A 641 -25.75 35.85 1.40
CA GLY A 641 -27.16 36.04 1.03
C GLY A 641 -27.47 36.10 -0.47
N SER A 642 -26.51 35.93 -1.38
CA SER A 642 -26.82 35.91 -2.82
C SER A 642 -27.66 34.69 -3.23
N GLU A 643 -28.53 34.87 -4.24
CA GLU A 643 -29.33 33.79 -4.81
C GLU A 643 -28.46 32.65 -5.37
N GLU A 644 -27.26 32.99 -5.85
CA GLU A 644 -26.25 32.04 -6.34
C GLU A 644 -25.66 31.18 -5.22
N LEU A 645 -25.38 31.76 -4.05
CA LEU A 645 -24.94 31.04 -2.85
C LEU A 645 -26.08 30.16 -2.29
N GLN A 646 -27.31 30.68 -2.25
CA GLN A 646 -28.47 29.91 -1.82
C GLN A 646 -28.75 28.71 -2.74
N THR A 647 -28.54 28.85 -4.05
CA THR A 647 -28.72 27.77 -5.02
C THR A 647 -27.69 26.66 -4.82
N LEU A 648 -26.43 27.01 -4.57
CA LEU A 648 -25.37 26.04 -4.26
C LEU A 648 -25.67 25.23 -2.98
N LEU A 649 -26.21 25.89 -1.95
CA LEU A 649 -26.61 25.24 -0.69
C LEU A 649 -27.86 24.35 -0.85
N ARG A 650 -28.80 24.70 -1.72
CA ARG A 650 -30.00 23.88 -2.02
C ARG A 650 -29.67 22.62 -2.80
N LEU A 651 -28.69 22.68 -3.71
CA LEU A 651 -28.22 21.53 -4.48
C LEU A 651 -27.51 20.47 -3.62
N SER A 652 -27.22 20.76 -2.35
CA SER A 652 -26.46 19.88 -1.45
C SER A 652 -27.26 19.03 -0.43
N ASN A 653 -28.60 19.04 -0.38
CA ASN A 653 -29.40 18.19 0.55
C ASN A 653 -30.09 17.02 -0.20
N PHE A 654 -29.90 15.73 0.08
CA PHE A 654 -30.15 14.87 1.27
C PHE A 654 -31.63 14.62 1.61
N ASP A 655 -32.17 13.49 1.13
CA ASP A 655 -33.42 12.86 1.59
C ASP A 655 -33.13 11.98 2.81
N LEU A 656 -33.47 12.47 4.01
CA LEU A 656 -33.82 11.64 5.18
C LEU A 656 -34.84 12.45 6.00
N GLU A 657 -35.88 11.76 6.47
CA GLU A 657 -37.11 12.28 7.10
C GLU A 657 -36.90 13.10 8.40
N VAL A 658 -36.30 14.28 8.31
CA VAL A 658 -36.32 15.31 9.35
C VAL A 658 -36.76 16.64 8.73
N PRO A 659 -37.79 17.31 9.26
CA PRO A 659 -38.30 18.53 8.65
C PRO A 659 -37.32 19.69 8.90
N SER A 660 -36.83 20.27 7.80
CA SER A 660 -36.06 21.51 7.69
C SER A 660 -34.57 21.47 8.12
N PRO A 661 -33.65 22.08 7.36
CA PRO A 661 -32.34 22.42 7.89
C PRO A 661 -32.49 23.30 9.13
N CYS A 662 -31.60 23.11 10.11
CA CYS A 662 -31.63 23.82 11.38
C CYS A 662 -31.59 25.34 11.13
N PRO A 663 -32.56 26.13 11.64
CA PRO A 663 -32.64 27.58 11.43
C PRO A 663 -31.35 28.35 11.80
N ALA A 664 -30.50 27.79 12.66
CA ALA A 664 -29.25 28.40 13.10
C ALA A 664 -28.19 28.56 11.98
N ILE A 665 -28.16 27.68 10.97
CA ILE A 665 -27.17 27.78 9.88
C ILE A 665 -27.56 28.88 8.89
N LEU A 666 -28.85 29.04 8.58
CA LEU A 666 -29.34 30.12 7.72
C LEU A 666 -29.21 31.49 8.40
N ALA A 667 -29.47 31.55 9.71
CA ALA A 667 -29.31 32.77 10.51
C ALA A 667 -27.85 33.28 10.57
N MET A 668 -26.84 32.40 10.43
CA MET A 668 -25.43 32.81 10.33
C MET A 668 -25.09 33.56 9.03
N PHE A 669 -25.95 33.49 8.01
CA PHE A 669 -25.73 34.10 6.69
C PHE A 669 -26.76 35.16 6.32
N GLU A 670 -27.75 35.41 7.18
CA GLU A 670 -28.79 36.43 6.98
C GLU A 670 -28.41 37.81 7.55
N ASP A 671 -27.41 37.88 8.43
CA ASP A 671 -27.15 39.08 9.24
C ASP A 671 -25.76 39.69 8.95
N ASP A 672 -25.48 40.07 7.69
CA ASP A 672 -24.46 41.09 7.39
C ASP A 672 -24.61 41.62 5.95
N GLU A 673 -25.33 42.73 5.76
CA GLU A 673 -25.47 43.39 4.45
C GLU A 673 -24.14 43.93 3.88
N SER A 674 -23.02 43.85 4.63
CA SER A 674 -21.79 44.59 4.32
C SER A 674 -20.55 43.75 4.00
N ARG A 675 -20.52 42.45 4.28
CA ARG A 675 -19.31 41.63 4.11
C ARG A 675 -19.48 40.57 3.04
N SER A 676 -18.61 40.63 2.03
CA SER A 676 -18.51 39.62 0.98
C SER A 676 -17.33 38.69 1.28
N THR A 677 -17.62 37.43 1.57
CA THR A 677 -16.65 36.37 1.84
C THR A 677 -16.07 35.84 0.52
N THR A 678 -14.74 35.71 0.44
CA THR A 678 -14.08 35.12 -0.74
C THR A 678 -14.17 33.61 -0.68
N PHE A 679 -14.87 32.99 -1.64
CA PHE A 679 -14.98 31.55 -1.73
C PHE A 679 -14.00 31.01 -2.78
N VAL A 680 -13.42 29.84 -2.49
CA VAL A 680 -12.80 29.02 -3.54
C VAL A 680 -13.90 28.14 -4.11
N VAL A 681 -14.54 28.60 -5.19
CA VAL A 681 -15.57 27.82 -5.86
C VAL A 681 -14.91 26.82 -6.79
N MET A 682 -14.95 25.54 -6.41
CA MET A 682 -14.63 24.44 -7.31
C MET A 682 -15.93 24.02 -8.01
N PRO A 683 -16.12 24.28 -9.32
CA PRO A 683 -17.24 23.72 -10.04
C PRO A 683 -17.11 22.20 -10.10
N PHE A 684 -18.07 21.49 -9.50
CA PHE A 684 -18.30 20.09 -9.82
C PHE A 684 -19.22 20.02 -11.06
N TYR A 685 -18.65 19.51 -12.16
CA TYR A 685 -19.26 19.13 -13.45
C TYR A 685 -20.25 20.08 -14.16
N HIS A 686 -19.81 20.54 -15.33
CA HIS A 686 -20.68 20.90 -16.45
C HIS A 686 -20.88 19.64 -17.32
N ILE A 687 -22.03 18.97 -17.26
CA ILE A 687 -22.52 18.14 -18.38
C ILE A 687 -23.83 18.77 -18.80
N LEU A 688 -23.84 19.26 -20.05
CA LEU A 688 -24.95 19.48 -20.99
C LEU A 688 -24.82 20.81 -21.75
N ARG A 689 -23.90 20.81 -22.71
CA ARG A 689 -24.09 21.52 -23.99
C ARG A 689 -23.82 20.57 -25.16
N GLN A 690 -24.52 19.44 -25.14
CA GLN A 690 -25.10 18.88 -26.36
C GLN A 690 -26.55 18.54 -25.98
N PRO A 691 -27.55 18.86 -26.82
CA PRO A 691 -28.93 18.49 -26.54
C PRO A 691 -28.98 16.96 -26.44
N LEU A 692 -29.34 16.47 -25.26
CA LEU A 692 -29.78 15.08 -25.08
C LEU A 692 -31.02 14.91 -25.96
N ASP A 693 -30.92 13.99 -26.93
CA ASP A 693 -32.09 13.48 -27.63
C ASP A 693 -32.99 12.76 -26.60
N PRO A 694 -34.26 13.15 -26.38
CA PRO A 694 -35.12 12.59 -25.31
C PRO A 694 -35.45 11.10 -25.45
N GLY A 695 -34.93 10.42 -26.47
CA GLY A 695 -35.30 9.05 -26.84
C GLY A 695 -34.54 7.92 -26.15
N CYS A 696 -33.62 8.17 -25.21
CA CYS A 696 -32.79 7.12 -24.60
C CYS A 696 -32.60 7.33 -23.08
N LEU A 697 -33.66 7.11 -22.30
CA LEU A 697 -33.55 6.84 -20.87
C LEU A 697 -33.96 5.38 -20.63
N GLY A 698 -32.96 4.52 -20.42
CA GLY A 698 -33.17 3.12 -20.04
C GLY A 698 -33.02 2.92 -18.53
N ILE A 699 -33.69 1.89 -18.01
CA ILE A 699 -33.76 1.48 -16.59
C ILE A 699 -32.38 1.25 -15.90
N ILE A 700 -31.28 1.28 -16.66
CA ILE A 700 -29.90 1.00 -16.21
C ILE A 700 -29.28 2.19 -15.44
N ASP A 701 -29.78 3.42 -15.62
CA ASP A 701 -29.26 4.62 -14.95
C ASP A 701 -29.67 4.75 -13.46
N TYR A 702 -30.71 4.03 -13.02
CA TYR A 702 -31.12 4.02 -11.60
C TYR A 702 -30.15 3.24 -10.71
N GLY A 703 -29.44 2.24 -11.26
CA GLY A 703 -28.42 1.49 -10.53
C GLY A 703 -27.18 2.31 -10.21
N GLN A 704 -26.86 3.29 -11.05
CA GLN A 704 -25.74 4.22 -10.90
C GLN A 704 -25.99 5.24 -9.80
N LEU A 705 -27.23 5.74 -9.69
CA LEU A 705 -27.66 6.63 -8.61
C LEU A 705 -27.62 5.91 -7.24
N LEU A 706 -28.07 4.66 -7.17
CA LEU A 706 -28.05 3.87 -5.93
C LEU A 706 -26.64 3.50 -5.45
N LEU A 707 -25.70 3.26 -6.37
CA LEU A 707 -24.29 3.01 -6.02
C LEU A 707 -23.58 4.29 -5.56
N GLU A 708 -23.87 5.43 -6.17
CA GLU A 708 -23.29 6.72 -5.79
C GLU A 708 -23.83 7.19 -4.43
N ILE A 709 -25.13 7.01 -4.15
CA ILE A 709 -25.73 7.24 -2.83
C ILE A 709 -25.08 6.33 -1.77
N ARG A 710 -24.73 5.09 -2.11
CA ARG A 710 -24.07 4.15 -1.19
C ARG A 710 -22.60 4.50 -0.92
N CYS A 711 -21.88 5.01 -1.92
CA CYS A 711 -20.52 5.53 -1.75
C CYS A 711 -20.49 6.83 -0.93
N ILE A 712 -21.50 7.69 -1.11
CA ILE A 712 -21.71 8.90 -0.30
C ILE A 712 -22.08 8.50 1.15
N ALA A 713 -22.98 7.54 1.34
CA ALA A 713 -23.35 7.01 2.66
C ALA A 713 -22.14 6.37 3.38
N ASN A 714 -21.30 5.60 2.68
CA ASN A 714 -20.10 4.99 3.28
C ASN A 714 -19.01 6.03 3.63
N SER A 715 -18.91 7.12 2.87
CA SER A 715 -17.96 8.21 3.15
C SER A 715 -18.39 9.06 4.35
N ILE A 716 -19.70 9.14 4.61
CA ILE A 716 -20.28 9.87 5.75
C ILE A 716 -20.39 8.97 7.00
N SER A 717 -20.46 7.64 6.83
CA SER A 717 -20.38 6.66 7.92
C SER A 717 -19.05 6.74 8.69
N VAL A 718 -17.97 7.21 8.06
CA VAL A 718 -16.66 7.44 8.69
C VAL A 718 -16.70 8.60 9.69
N LEU A 719 -17.67 9.52 9.58
CA LEU A 719 -17.94 10.56 10.58
C LEU A 719 -18.96 10.13 11.63
N HIS A 720 -19.62 8.98 11.46
CA HIS A 720 -20.58 8.42 12.41
C HIS A 720 -20.06 7.21 13.20
N TYR A 721 -18.86 6.72 12.89
CA TYR A 721 -18.25 5.59 13.61
C TYR A 721 -17.52 5.98 14.91
N TYR A 722 -17.35 7.28 15.19
CA TYR A 722 -17.10 7.76 16.55
C TYR A 722 -18.45 8.00 17.23
N ASP A 723 -19.16 6.90 17.49
CA ASP A 723 -20.46 6.91 18.13
C ASP A 723 -20.33 7.32 19.60
N VAL A 724 -21.13 8.32 19.90
CA VAL A 724 -21.59 8.76 21.20
C VAL A 724 -22.27 7.57 21.88
N ARG A 725 -21.53 6.84 22.71
CA ARG A 725 -22.15 6.11 23.83
C ARG A 725 -21.43 6.44 25.12
N ASN A 726 -22.09 7.33 25.85
CA ASN A 726 -21.88 7.82 27.21
C ASN A 726 -20.99 9.06 27.35
N MET A 727 -21.68 10.15 27.72
CA MET A 727 -21.24 11.40 28.37
C MET A 727 -20.68 12.51 27.48
#